data_AF-W9CRN8-F1
#
_entry.id   AF-W9CRN8-F1
#
_cell.length_a   1.000
_cell.length_b   1.000
_cell.length_c   1.000
_cell.angle_alpha   90.00
_cell.angle_beta   90.00
_cell.angle_gamma   90.00
#
_symmetry.space_group_name_H-M   'P 1'
#
loop_
_entity.id
_entity.type
_entity.pdbx_description
1 polymer ?
#
loop_
_entity_poly.entity_id
_entity_poly.type
_entity_poly.pdbx_seq_one_letter_code
_entity_poly.pdbx_strand_id
1 'polypeptide(L)'
;MAPKKDKTSDPVDKDPLSDSSDLFDSSPSPQKDKFKRAPNINNDPEALAARLEPVVINLPRVVSSNLTPYLGAGIHVVNTESTGALCGLYAFIYSYSAARDLAAPAGTAVPLANNPTVQELIAFRGTQNFWDEAWRYVEAKFLTDKSKRPKTYKAKMDLTKLYIPDDPNNYEGSCLHVLLAYINKRYDTHYVLGSITQGFNVRWDPDKEIWDLAHQVATIAPEYGTGQPVVWLYNDNAQAEERSLHQSPSPVILNHWMGFSTLHRQMDRHLINITNTWFGDNVRKDVEAGVWIVTADIDGSESDQHIALSRGHFVREPPKDPAEDAPNGFTWLQRCPTFGADNSEIPGTVGLVPTDSIKRIEMNALRDAHDAAGVTAASIANKTGTKDGDDSLWLDFHIYRIIEPTSKIGRKYPDPNDAKKKFVDNFTFEDSEFLLDKRDPLKGFYPILTKLDGTSGLVKPRNLQKLEDPWGLPDRLPIESSNAKKDTIKPFEEGANVKDYTLKILKEECAARGIEPRKWGRTKPVVLATLIEHDKTAGDRLPPELPMRRVTADVAAQAGPPKYPPFFATEIVLEIGQGKDGDPALYVKDYEGRVGRINAENLTRIEGAWGVALDLTKWDKILNDIKKESKLNKLVQPVTGDKRGAGTALTTPAAKKQKTATTPVKKTPVKKATTPVKKADPVKSTPSLLFKENNEKEFEGRQDNKGSDSSLLFKRNTDHPREQIDSLDLKVDIIHPANLISISTAVLYLHGGGLTGFNRELLPPHIAQSCLLRNWPIVSADYRLMPQASAQDMLDDLISAYSFVHDNLRDILALEQGQNKKIDIILMGSSAGAYLSFLAKPYLSSPPIAVFTYYGCPTVHDPKKYFASNKTLLRETPYSELQFSLFLTSPPVIDPTPPFLPIFHPSSLLPDFSRDPAFQTLPEAELEDRSLVFLWLVQENKLPELWQGLDKGLESDAWKGFGKTIVVHGDQDELIPYYMAKEALDVIGSEDSQLFTAVGKGHAWDMSLFLGDPELKAVEEAWKALDEIVVQAKAGPPV
;
A
#
# COMPACT_ATOMS: atom_id res chain seq x y z
N MET A 1 -44.00 22.38 -68.42
CA MET A 1 -43.41 21.52 -69.48
C MET A 1 -43.48 20.06 -69.02
N ALA A 2 -43.37 19.11 -69.94
CA ALA A 2 -43.40 17.66 -69.69
C ALA A 2 -41.96 17.05 -69.79
N PRO A 3 -41.73 15.74 -69.61
CA PRO A 3 -42.02 14.94 -68.40
C PRO A 3 -40.89 13.92 -68.03
N LYS A 4 -41.09 13.20 -66.91
CA LYS A 4 -40.68 11.80 -66.59
C LYS A 4 -39.33 11.20 -67.06
N LYS A 5 -38.63 10.56 -66.10
CA LYS A 5 -38.51 9.08 -65.91
C LYS A 5 -37.83 8.82 -64.54
N ASP A 6 -38.35 7.95 -63.66
CA ASP A 6 -38.28 6.47 -63.65
C ASP A 6 -36.81 5.99 -63.58
N LYS A 7 -36.23 5.43 -62.50
CA LYS A 7 -36.62 4.40 -61.48
C LYS A 7 -36.80 2.96 -62.02
N THR A 8 -35.70 2.21 -61.99
CA THR A 8 -35.54 0.73 -61.92
C THR A 8 -34.08 0.49 -61.53
N SER A 9 -33.75 0.03 -60.31
CA SER A 9 -33.84 -1.34 -59.75
C SER A 9 -32.70 -2.26 -60.22
N ASP A 10 -31.75 -2.54 -59.33
CA ASP A 10 -31.64 -3.85 -58.66
C ASP A 10 -30.71 -3.75 -57.43
N PRO A 11 -30.79 -4.67 -56.45
CA PRO A 11 -29.99 -4.62 -55.24
C PRO A 11 -28.59 -5.22 -55.45
N VAL A 12 -27.59 -4.62 -54.81
CA VAL A 12 -26.28 -5.23 -54.56
C VAL A 12 -26.03 -5.10 -53.05
N ASP A 13 -25.46 -6.14 -52.47
CA ASP A 13 -25.36 -6.32 -51.01
C ASP A 13 -24.66 -5.15 -50.31
N LYS A 14 -25.20 -4.81 -49.13
CA LYS A 14 -24.48 -4.02 -48.13
C LYS A 14 -24.01 -4.96 -47.03
N ASP A 15 -22.69 -4.99 -46.81
CA ASP A 15 -22.10 -5.63 -45.64
C ASP A 15 -22.74 -5.10 -44.33
N PRO A 16 -23.02 -5.95 -43.33
CA PRO A 16 -23.54 -5.55 -42.02
C PRO A 16 -22.44 -4.97 -41.10
N LEU A 17 -21.43 -4.31 -41.67
CA LEU A 17 -20.20 -3.86 -40.98
C LEU A 17 -19.95 -2.34 -41.09
N SER A 18 -20.97 -1.54 -41.44
CA SER A 18 -20.83 -0.08 -41.54
C SER A 18 -20.98 0.68 -40.23
N ASP A 19 -21.61 0.11 -39.21
CA ASP A 19 -22.15 0.88 -38.07
C ASP A 19 -21.15 0.99 -36.88
N SER A 20 -19.84 0.89 -37.16
CA SER A 20 -18.76 1.07 -36.18
C SER A 20 -17.88 2.30 -36.47
N SER A 21 -18.31 3.23 -37.33
CA SER A 21 -17.54 4.43 -37.71
C SER A 21 -17.63 5.58 -36.70
N ASP A 22 -18.69 5.63 -35.89
CA ASP A 22 -19.09 6.84 -35.16
C ASP A 22 -18.27 7.12 -33.88
N LEU A 23 -17.19 6.37 -33.64
CA LEU A 23 -16.34 6.52 -32.45
C LEU A 23 -15.18 7.51 -32.59
N PHE A 24 -14.76 7.87 -33.82
CA PHE A 24 -13.67 8.83 -34.05
C PHE A 24 -13.85 9.65 -35.35
N ASP A 25 -14.62 10.74 -35.26
CA ASP A 25 -14.48 11.88 -36.17
C ASP A 25 -13.93 13.10 -35.40
N SER A 26 -13.09 13.90 -36.06
CA SER A 26 -12.30 14.94 -35.41
C SER A 26 -12.44 16.30 -36.13
N SER A 27 -13.32 17.14 -35.59
CA SER A 27 -13.63 18.54 -35.98
C SER A 27 -14.71 18.69 -37.07
N PRO A 28 -15.54 19.76 -37.04
CA PRO A 28 -15.41 20.96 -36.21
C PRO A 28 -16.52 21.17 -35.16
N SER A 29 -16.15 21.88 -34.08
CA SER A 29 -17.01 22.67 -33.19
C SER A 29 -18.50 22.29 -33.09
N PRO A 30 -18.94 21.51 -32.08
CA PRO A 30 -20.35 21.27 -31.86
C PRO A 30 -21.10 22.59 -31.65
N GLN A 31 -22.31 22.69 -32.22
CA GLN A 31 -23.23 23.75 -31.84
C GLN A 31 -23.55 23.62 -30.34
N LYS A 32 -23.82 24.75 -29.67
CA LYS A 32 -24.24 24.73 -28.27
C LYS A 32 -25.69 24.25 -28.15
N ASP A 33 -25.86 22.94 -28.17
CA ASP A 33 -27.11 22.31 -27.76
C ASP A 33 -27.47 22.79 -26.35
N LYS A 34 -28.76 23.10 -26.16
CA LYS A 34 -29.25 23.65 -24.89
C LYS A 34 -29.40 22.51 -23.89
N PHE A 35 -28.31 22.16 -23.21
CA PHE A 35 -28.30 21.15 -22.16
C PHE A 35 -29.37 21.47 -21.10
N LYS A 36 -30.50 20.77 -21.21
CA LYS A 36 -31.55 20.70 -20.20
C LYS A 36 -31.37 19.39 -19.46
N ARG A 37 -31.02 19.47 -18.17
CA ARG A 37 -30.97 18.31 -17.29
C ARG A 37 -32.35 17.68 -17.19
N ALA A 38 -32.43 16.35 -17.19
CA ALA A 38 -33.70 15.68 -16.92
C ALA A 38 -34.23 16.02 -15.51
N PRO A 39 -35.55 15.95 -15.28
CA PRO A 39 -36.10 15.90 -13.93
C PRO A 39 -35.59 14.65 -13.18
N ASN A 40 -35.69 14.65 -11.85
CA ASN A 40 -35.42 13.42 -11.10
C ASN A 40 -36.50 12.38 -11.44
N ILE A 41 -36.10 11.23 -11.99
CA ILE A 41 -37.00 10.15 -12.41
C ILE A 41 -37.92 9.66 -11.27
N ASN A 42 -37.49 9.78 -10.01
CA ASN A 42 -38.31 9.44 -8.84
C ASN A 42 -39.55 10.35 -8.66
N ASN A 43 -39.63 11.47 -9.39
CA ASN A 43 -40.81 12.34 -9.42
C ASN A 43 -41.85 11.90 -10.46
N ASP A 44 -41.53 10.93 -11.31
CA ASP A 44 -42.39 10.41 -12.38
C ASP A 44 -42.60 8.89 -12.18
N PRO A 45 -43.78 8.47 -11.66
CA PRO A 45 -44.03 7.06 -11.37
C PRO A 45 -44.04 6.14 -12.59
N GLU A 46 -44.38 6.64 -13.79
CA GLU A 46 -44.44 5.83 -15.01
C GLU A 46 -43.03 5.61 -15.57
N ALA A 47 -42.20 6.65 -15.57
CA ALA A 47 -40.79 6.54 -15.91
C ALA A 47 -39.99 5.69 -14.92
N LEU A 48 -40.25 5.83 -13.61
CA LEU A 48 -39.62 4.99 -12.59
C LEU A 48 -40.03 3.52 -12.74
N ALA A 49 -41.31 3.24 -13.01
CA ALA A 49 -41.78 1.87 -13.26
C ALA A 49 -41.10 1.28 -14.49
N ALA A 50 -41.12 1.97 -15.64
CA ALA A 50 -40.50 1.50 -16.87
C ALA A 50 -38.96 1.32 -16.75
N ARG A 51 -38.28 2.13 -15.92
CA ARG A 51 -36.85 1.93 -15.61
C ARG A 51 -36.58 0.70 -14.74
N LEU A 52 -37.54 0.24 -13.94
CA LEU A 52 -37.42 -0.91 -13.05
C LEU A 52 -37.91 -2.23 -13.69
N GLU A 53 -38.62 -2.18 -14.83
CA GLU A 53 -38.94 -3.36 -15.62
C GLU A 53 -37.68 -4.12 -16.09
N PRO A 54 -37.75 -5.45 -16.29
CA PRO A 54 -36.63 -6.22 -16.82
C PRO A 54 -36.12 -5.68 -18.17
N VAL A 55 -34.80 -5.67 -18.33
CA VAL A 55 -34.14 -5.25 -19.58
C VAL A 55 -34.15 -6.40 -20.59
N VAL A 56 -34.21 -6.07 -21.88
CA VAL A 56 -34.10 -7.06 -22.96
C VAL A 56 -32.72 -7.70 -22.92
N ILE A 57 -32.64 -9.02 -23.01
CA ILE A 57 -31.37 -9.76 -23.05
C ILE A 57 -31.16 -10.27 -24.48
N ASN A 58 -30.09 -9.85 -25.14
CA ASN A 58 -29.71 -10.28 -26.48
C ASN A 58 -28.31 -10.90 -26.46
N LEU A 59 -28.22 -12.14 -25.97
CA LEU A 59 -26.98 -12.91 -25.89
C LEU A 59 -27.08 -14.15 -26.78
N PRO A 60 -26.13 -14.38 -27.71
CA PRO A 60 -26.12 -15.59 -28.54
C PRO A 60 -25.92 -16.86 -27.71
N ARG A 61 -26.23 -18.03 -28.31
CA ARG A 61 -25.97 -19.34 -27.74
C ARG A 61 -24.48 -19.57 -27.52
N VAL A 62 -23.61 -19.04 -28.37
CA VAL A 62 -22.14 -19.04 -28.19
C VAL A 62 -21.75 -18.42 -26.84
N VAL A 63 -22.33 -17.27 -26.49
CA VAL A 63 -22.06 -16.55 -25.23
C VAL A 63 -22.64 -17.32 -24.05
N SER A 64 -23.93 -17.64 -24.08
CA SER A 64 -24.60 -18.32 -22.97
C SER A 64 -23.98 -19.69 -22.67
N SER A 65 -23.62 -20.49 -23.70
CA SER A 65 -22.92 -21.79 -23.52
C SER A 65 -21.56 -21.70 -22.82
N ASN A 66 -20.95 -20.51 -22.78
CA ASN A 66 -19.69 -20.24 -22.07
C ASN A 66 -19.88 -19.43 -20.78
N LEU A 67 -21.07 -18.89 -20.50
CA LEU A 67 -21.38 -18.11 -19.29
C LEU A 67 -22.19 -18.92 -18.26
N THR A 68 -23.12 -19.77 -18.69
CA THR A 68 -23.94 -20.57 -17.77
C THR A 68 -23.14 -21.55 -16.90
N PRO A 69 -22.03 -22.17 -17.36
CA PRO A 69 -21.24 -23.06 -16.49
C PRO A 69 -20.43 -22.30 -15.41
N TYR A 70 -20.00 -21.06 -15.68
CA TYR A 70 -19.38 -20.18 -14.66
C TYR A 70 -20.37 -19.88 -13.53
N LEU A 71 -21.56 -19.40 -13.89
CA LEU A 71 -22.66 -19.14 -12.95
C LEU A 71 -23.04 -20.41 -12.19
N GLY A 72 -23.07 -21.57 -12.86
CA GLY A 72 -23.31 -22.88 -12.26
C GLY A 72 -22.28 -23.26 -11.20
N ALA A 73 -21.00 -22.99 -11.43
CA ALA A 73 -19.93 -23.24 -10.45
C ALA A 73 -19.96 -22.30 -9.22
N GLY A 74 -20.91 -21.36 -9.15
CA GLY A 74 -21.04 -20.37 -8.08
C GLY A 74 -20.22 -19.09 -8.31
N ILE A 75 -19.82 -18.83 -9.55
CA ILE A 75 -19.05 -17.65 -9.95
C ILE A 75 -20.04 -16.59 -10.48
N HIS A 76 -20.18 -15.47 -9.77
CA HIS A 76 -21.16 -14.42 -10.06
C HIS A 76 -20.48 -13.06 -10.25
N VAL A 77 -21.21 -12.05 -10.73
CA VAL A 77 -20.69 -10.68 -10.87
C VAL A 77 -20.35 -10.12 -9.47
N VAL A 78 -19.14 -9.58 -9.33
CA VAL A 78 -18.61 -8.99 -8.09
C VAL A 78 -18.24 -7.52 -8.27
N ASN A 79 -18.60 -6.70 -7.29
CA ASN A 79 -18.60 -5.25 -7.40
C ASN A 79 -17.24 -4.62 -7.08
N THR A 80 -16.77 -3.76 -7.98
CA THR A 80 -15.44 -3.13 -7.97
C THR A 80 -15.48 -1.60 -7.82
N GLU A 81 -16.64 -0.98 -7.56
CA GLU A 81 -16.80 0.51 -7.54
C GLU A 81 -15.75 1.22 -6.67
N SER A 82 -15.36 0.61 -5.55
CA SER A 82 -14.40 1.18 -4.60
C SER A 82 -12.95 1.19 -5.07
N THR A 83 -12.62 0.65 -6.24
CA THR A 83 -11.26 0.65 -6.79
C THR A 83 -11.04 1.73 -7.87
N GLY A 84 -12.06 2.53 -8.18
CA GLY A 84 -11.95 3.68 -9.10
C GLY A 84 -11.42 3.29 -10.48
N ALA A 85 -10.38 3.99 -10.96
CA ALA A 85 -9.72 3.72 -12.23
C ALA A 85 -9.18 2.28 -12.36
N LEU A 86 -8.89 1.60 -11.24
CA LEU A 86 -8.42 0.22 -11.22
C LEU A 86 -9.56 -0.82 -11.34
N CYS A 87 -10.83 -0.43 -11.49
CA CYS A 87 -11.96 -1.38 -11.55
C CYS A 87 -11.78 -2.48 -12.60
N GLY A 88 -11.32 -2.14 -13.82
CA GLY A 88 -10.99 -3.11 -14.86
C GLY A 88 -9.90 -4.09 -14.45
N LEU A 89 -8.87 -3.63 -13.73
CA LEU A 89 -7.77 -4.47 -13.24
C LEU A 89 -8.22 -5.46 -12.15
N TYR A 90 -9.00 -4.99 -11.17
CA TYR A 90 -9.52 -5.86 -10.11
C TYR A 90 -10.55 -6.85 -10.66
N ALA A 91 -11.46 -6.41 -11.54
CA ALA A 91 -12.39 -7.27 -12.25
C ALA A 91 -11.66 -8.40 -12.99
N PHE A 92 -10.62 -8.04 -13.74
CA PHE A 92 -9.77 -8.96 -14.49
C PHE A 92 -9.06 -9.98 -13.60
N ILE A 93 -8.44 -9.56 -12.49
CA ILE A 93 -7.75 -10.47 -11.55
C ILE A 93 -8.75 -11.45 -10.90
N TYR A 94 -9.93 -10.96 -10.48
CA TYR A 94 -10.96 -11.80 -9.89
C TYR A 94 -11.51 -12.83 -10.87
N SER A 95 -11.81 -12.43 -12.11
CA SER A 95 -12.29 -13.32 -13.17
C SER A 95 -11.25 -14.34 -13.61
N TYR A 96 -10.00 -13.92 -13.82
CA TYR A 96 -8.93 -14.79 -14.29
C TYR A 96 -8.53 -15.83 -13.23
N SER A 97 -8.49 -15.43 -11.95
CA SER A 97 -8.23 -16.35 -10.84
C SER A 97 -9.35 -17.39 -10.74
N ALA A 98 -10.62 -16.95 -10.67
CA ALA A 98 -11.77 -17.85 -10.63
C ALA A 98 -11.84 -18.79 -11.84
N ALA A 99 -11.47 -18.33 -13.05
CA ALA A 99 -11.36 -19.16 -14.24
C ALA A 99 -10.30 -20.26 -14.09
N ARG A 100 -9.09 -19.93 -13.61
CA ARG A 100 -8.00 -20.90 -13.41
C ARG A 100 -8.29 -21.87 -12.27
N ASP A 101 -8.83 -21.39 -11.16
CA ASP A 101 -9.24 -22.22 -10.03
C ASP A 101 -10.39 -23.17 -10.45
N LEU A 102 -11.33 -22.71 -11.30
CA LEU A 102 -12.35 -23.57 -11.91
C LEU A 102 -11.73 -24.61 -12.85
N ALA A 103 -10.74 -24.25 -13.66
CA ALA A 103 -10.10 -25.16 -14.63
C ALA A 103 -9.00 -26.06 -14.04
N ALA A 104 -8.71 -25.97 -12.75
CA ALA A 104 -7.68 -26.78 -12.09
C ALA A 104 -8.05 -28.29 -12.08
N PRO A 105 -7.08 -29.21 -12.29
CA PRO A 105 -7.32 -30.66 -12.18
C PRO A 105 -7.86 -31.08 -10.80
N ALA A 106 -8.62 -32.17 -10.75
CA ALA A 106 -9.16 -32.72 -9.50
C ALA A 106 -8.03 -33.03 -8.48
N GLY A 107 -8.25 -32.66 -7.22
CA GLY A 107 -7.23 -32.79 -6.15
C GLY A 107 -6.15 -31.71 -6.13
N THR A 108 -6.15 -30.76 -7.07
CA THR A 108 -5.32 -29.55 -6.98
C THR A 108 -5.83 -28.65 -5.86
N ALA A 109 -4.92 -28.04 -5.09
CA ALA A 109 -5.29 -27.07 -4.07
C ALA A 109 -5.90 -25.81 -4.73
N VAL A 110 -7.06 -25.42 -4.23
CA VAL A 110 -7.83 -24.23 -4.64
C VAL A 110 -7.97 -23.34 -3.40
N PRO A 111 -7.65 -22.03 -3.48
CA PRO A 111 -7.18 -21.29 -4.65
C PRO A 111 -5.73 -21.62 -5.01
N LEU A 112 -5.35 -21.43 -6.28
CA LEU A 112 -4.01 -21.72 -6.76
C LEU A 112 -2.97 -20.76 -6.14
N ALA A 113 -1.92 -21.31 -5.53
CA ALA A 113 -0.81 -20.58 -4.91
C ALA A 113 0.03 -19.72 -5.89
N ASN A 114 -0.33 -19.68 -7.17
CA ASN A 114 0.29 -18.84 -8.18
C ASN A 114 -0.73 -18.22 -9.16
N ASN A 115 -1.72 -17.51 -8.62
CA ASN A 115 -2.53 -16.53 -9.36
C ASN A 115 -1.81 -15.15 -9.44
N PRO A 116 -2.10 -14.31 -10.46
CA PRO A 116 -1.47 -13.00 -10.64
C PRO A 116 -1.88 -12.01 -9.55
N THR A 117 -1.04 -11.01 -9.30
CA THR A 117 -1.32 -9.95 -8.30
C THR A 117 -1.51 -8.59 -8.95
N VAL A 118 -2.18 -7.67 -8.24
CA VAL A 118 -2.34 -6.27 -8.67
C VAL A 118 -0.99 -5.62 -8.96
N GLN A 119 -0.01 -5.83 -8.08
CA GLN A 119 1.34 -5.26 -8.20
C GLN A 119 2.13 -5.83 -9.38
N GLU A 120 1.96 -7.12 -9.70
CA GLU A 120 2.60 -7.72 -10.88
C GLU A 120 2.13 -7.08 -12.18
N LEU A 121 0.82 -6.83 -12.31
CA LEU A 121 0.23 -6.28 -13.53
C LEU A 121 0.47 -4.78 -13.70
N ILE A 122 0.46 -4.00 -12.60
CA ILE A 122 0.88 -2.60 -12.60
C ILE A 122 2.37 -2.50 -12.99
N ALA A 123 3.23 -3.34 -12.39
CA ALA A 123 4.66 -3.36 -12.73
C ALA A 123 4.87 -3.74 -14.21
N PHE A 124 4.15 -4.75 -14.73
CA PHE A 124 4.23 -5.15 -16.12
C PHE A 124 3.80 -4.03 -17.08
N ARG A 125 2.69 -3.33 -16.79
CA ARG A 125 2.18 -2.18 -17.57
C ARG A 125 3.22 -1.08 -17.76
N GLY A 126 4.11 -0.87 -16.78
CA GLY A 126 5.24 0.07 -16.86
C GLY A 126 6.46 -0.41 -17.68
N THR A 127 6.44 -1.61 -18.28
CA THR A 127 7.61 -2.17 -19.00
C THR A 127 7.55 -2.00 -20.52
N GLN A 128 8.71 -2.03 -21.16
CA GLN A 128 8.83 -2.20 -22.62
C GLN A 128 8.11 -3.48 -23.12
N ASN A 129 8.11 -4.56 -22.33
CA ASN A 129 7.46 -5.82 -22.71
C ASN A 129 5.93 -5.69 -22.84
N PHE A 130 5.30 -4.77 -22.09
CA PHE A 130 3.89 -4.43 -22.31
C PHE A 130 3.68 -3.84 -23.70
N TRP A 131 4.51 -2.88 -24.12
CA TRP A 131 4.35 -2.22 -25.42
C TRP A 131 4.66 -3.13 -26.62
N ASP A 132 5.60 -4.07 -26.47
CA ASP A 132 5.83 -5.13 -27.43
C ASP A 132 4.60 -6.04 -27.61
N GLU A 133 3.88 -6.32 -26.52
CA GLU A 133 2.65 -7.14 -26.56
C GLU A 133 1.43 -6.35 -27.03
N ALA A 134 1.35 -5.06 -26.67
CA ALA A 134 0.38 -4.11 -27.19
C ALA A 134 0.48 -3.98 -28.72
N TRP A 135 1.71 -3.91 -29.26
CA TRP A 135 1.93 -3.98 -30.70
C TRP A 135 1.44 -5.30 -31.29
N ARG A 136 1.68 -6.47 -30.66
CA ARG A 136 1.17 -7.77 -31.15
C ARG A 136 -0.35 -7.81 -31.21
N TYR A 137 -1.03 -7.31 -30.17
CA TYR A 137 -2.48 -7.19 -30.13
C TYR A 137 -3.02 -6.27 -31.24
N VAL A 138 -2.43 -5.09 -31.42
CA VAL A 138 -2.83 -4.16 -32.49
C VAL A 138 -2.55 -4.72 -33.89
N GLU A 139 -1.40 -5.38 -34.09
CA GLU A 139 -1.03 -6.03 -35.35
C GLU A 139 -1.96 -7.19 -35.72
N ALA A 140 -2.49 -7.91 -34.72
CA ALA A 140 -3.43 -9.00 -34.90
C ALA A 140 -4.88 -8.51 -35.13
N LYS A 141 -5.38 -7.57 -34.30
CA LYS A 141 -6.79 -7.15 -34.29
C LYS A 141 -7.13 -6.11 -35.36
N PHE A 142 -6.17 -5.26 -35.76
CA PHE A 142 -6.43 -4.13 -36.66
C PHE A 142 -5.61 -4.11 -37.97
N LEU A 143 -4.52 -4.90 -38.09
CA LEU A 143 -3.59 -4.85 -39.23
C LEU A 143 -3.46 -6.17 -40.01
N THR A 144 -4.61 -6.70 -40.45
CA THR A 144 -4.71 -7.91 -41.29
C THR A 144 -3.94 -7.79 -42.62
N ASP A 145 -3.96 -6.60 -43.24
CA ASP A 145 -3.20 -6.28 -44.44
C ASP A 145 -1.70 -6.08 -44.15
N LYS A 146 -0.88 -7.04 -44.59
CA LYS A 146 0.58 -7.03 -44.40
C LYS A 146 1.29 -5.87 -45.11
N SER A 147 0.69 -5.25 -46.12
CA SER A 147 1.31 -4.15 -46.87
C SER A 147 1.32 -2.82 -46.10
N LYS A 148 0.38 -2.63 -45.17
CA LYS A 148 0.18 -1.40 -44.38
C LYS A 148 1.02 -1.35 -43.10
N ARG A 149 1.85 -2.35 -42.83
CA ARG A 149 2.56 -2.51 -41.55
C ARG A 149 3.74 -1.53 -41.43
N PRO A 150 3.84 -0.72 -40.33
CA PRO A 150 4.95 0.20 -40.13
C PRO A 150 6.30 -0.53 -40.01
N LYS A 151 7.32 0.02 -40.67
CA LYS A 151 8.67 -0.58 -40.74
C LYS A 151 9.63 -0.11 -39.65
N THR A 152 9.31 0.96 -38.93
CA THR A 152 10.16 1.51 -37.85
C THR A 152 9.48 1.32 -36.49
N TYR A 153 10.28 1.14 -35.44
CA TYR A 153 9.78 0.97 -34.08
C TYR A 153 8.91 2.17 -33.63
N LYS A 154 9.35 3.41 -33.90
CA LYS A 154 8.56 4.60 -33.59
C LYS A 154 7.16 4.57 -34.26
N ALA A 155 7.08 4.31 -35.57
CA ALA A 155 5.78 4.29 -36.25
C ALA A 155 4.88 3.10 -35.82
N LYS A 156 5.44 2.04 -35.23
CA LYS A 156 4.66 1.00 -34.53
C LYS A 156 4.12 1.51 -33.20
N MET A 157 4.94 2.18 -32.40
CA MET A 157 4.54 2.78 -31.13
C MET A 157 3.45 3.84 -31.32
N ASP A 158 3.68 4.79 -32.22
CA ASP A 158 2.74 5.87 -32.57
C ASP A 158 1.36 5.30 -32.95
N LEU A 159 1.32 4.20 -33.72
CA LEU A 159 0.10 3.49 -34.11
C LEU A 159 -0.50 2.65 -32.97
N THR A 160 0.31 2.14 -32.04
CA THR A 160 -0.18 1.37 -30.88
C THR A 160 -0.93 2.28 -29.91
N LYS A 161 -0.40 3.49 -29.67
CA LYS A 161 -0.98 4.50 -28.77
C LYS A 161 -2.32 5.08 -29.25
N LEU A 162 -2.75 4.80 -30.49
CA LEU A 162 -4.10 5.11 -30.97
C LEU A 162 -5.18 4.11 -30.51
N TYR A 163 -4.79 2.89 -30.11
CA TYR A 163 -5.72 1.83 -29.67
C TYR A 163 -5.54 1.44 -28.20
N ILE A 164 -4.34 1.65 -27.65
CA ILE A 164 -3.97 1.37 -26.28
C ILE A 164 -3.60 2.71 -25.62
N PRO A 165 -4.35 3.19 -24.60
CA PRO A 165 -4.05 4.44 -23.91
C PRO A 165 -2.61 4.47 -23.37
N ASP A 166 -2.01 5.66 -23.31
CA ASP A 166 -0.68 5.87 -22.72
C ASP A 166 -0.72 5.95 -21.18
N ASP A 167 -1.86 6.39 -20.64
CA ASP A 167 -2.16 6.55 -19.21
C ASP A 167 -1.91 5.24 -18.42
N PRO A 168 -0.96 5.22 -17.45
CA PRO A 168 -0.62 4.02 -16.67
C PRO A 168 -1.72 3.59 -15.69
N ASN A 169 -2.67 4.49 -15.37
CA ASN A 169 -3.83 4.23 -14.53
C ASN A 169 -5.03 3.72 -15.35
N ASN A 170 -4.94 3.66 -16.68
CA ASN A 170 -6.01 3.20 -17.55
C ASN A 170 -6.03 1.67 -17.71
N TYR A 171 -7.12 1.05 -17.23
CA TYR A 171 -7.40 -0.38 -17.32
C TYR A 171 -8.70 -0.69 -18.08
N GLU A 172 -9.03 0.13 -19.09
CA GLU A 172 -10.10 -0.16 -20.05
C GLU A 172 -9.79 -1.40 -20.91
N GLY A 173 -10.81 -1.96 -21.55
CA GLY A 173 -10.75 -3.29 -22.19
C GLY A 173 -9.55 -3.54 -23.12
N SER A 174 -9.12 -2.55 -23.90
CA SER A 174 -7.96 -2.72 -24.79
C SER A 174 -6.63 -2.91 -24.05
N CYS A 175 -6.46 -2.31 -22.87
CA CYS A 175 -5.34 -2.56 -21.96
C CYS A 175 -5.43 -3.97 -21.37
N LEU A 176 -6.63 -4.40 -20.95
CA LEU A 176 -6.86 -5.73 -20.35
C LEU A 176 -6.52 -6.89 -21.33
N HIS A 177 -6.76 -6.73 -22.63
CA HIS A 177 -6.32 -7.71 -23.65
C HIS A 177 -4.79 -7.91 -23.65
N VAL A 178 -4.01 -6.85 -23.44
CA VAL A 178 -2.54 -6.91 -23.39
C VAL A 178 -2.07 -7.58 -22.09
N LEU A 179 -2.72 -7.27 -20.96
CA LEU A 179 -2.46 -7.97 -19.69
C LEU A 179 -2.78 -9.47 -19.78
N LEU A 180 -3.87 -9.84 -20.48
CA LEU A 180 -4.24 -11.24 -20.71
C LEU A 180 -3.20 -11.98 -21.56
N ALA A 181 -2.71 -11.36 -22.63
CA ALA A 181 -1.65 -11.93 -23.46
C ALA A 181 -0.33 -12.17 -22.68
N TYR A 182 -0.04 -11.36 -21.67
CA TYR A 182 1.08 -11.59 -20.75
C TYR A 182 0.84 -12.77 -19.80
N ILE A 183 -0.27 -12.76 -19.05
CA ILE A 183 -0.51 -13.80 -18.03
C ILE A 183 -0.79 -15.17 -18.63
N ASN A 184 -1.38 -15.25 -19.83
CA ASN A 184 -1.52 -16.50 -20.59
C ASN A 184 -0.16 -17.18 -20.82
N LYS A 185 0.88 -16.41 -21.19
CA LYS A 185 2.24 -16.93 -21.39
C LYS A 185 2.94 -17.28 -20.08
N ARG A 186 2.63 -16.56 -19.00
CA ARG A 186 3.19 -16.79 -17.66
C ARG A 186 2.64 -18.06 -17.00
N TYR A 187 1.38 -18.40 -17.27
CA TYR A 187 0.64 -19.45 -16.57
C TYR A 187 0.23 -20.64 -17.43
N ASP A 188 0.63 -20.64 -18.71
CA ASP A 188 0.35 -21.69 -19.69
C ASP A 188 -1.17 -21.94 -19.84
N THR A 189 -1.86 -20.87 -20.28
CA THR A 189 -3.31 -20.86 -20.53
C THR A 189 -3.65 -20.07 -21.79
N HIS A 190 -4.84 -20.35 -22.34
CA HIS A 190 -5.25 -19.90 -23.67
C HIS A 190 -6.51 -19.01 -23.64
N TYR A 191 -6.70 -18.27 -22.54
CA TYR A 191 -7.93 -17.51 -22.30
C TYR A 191 -8.08 -16.29 -23.22
N VAL A 192 -9.32 -15.96 -23.57
CA VAL A 192 -9.71 -14.71 -24.24
C VAL A 192 -10.66 -13.91 -23.35
N LEU A 193 -10.68 -12.58 -23.47
CA LEU A 193 -11.68 -11.77 -22.76
C LEU A 193 -13.06 -11.95 -23.39
N GLY A 194 -14.05 -12.12 -22.53
CA GLY A 194 -15.45 -11.87 -22.83
C GLY A 194 -15.97 -10.74 -21.95
N SER A 195 -16.94 -9.98 -22.44
CA SER A 195 -17.60 -8.91 -21.68
C SER A 195 -19.12 -8.99 -21.85
N ILE A 196 -19.84 -8.67 -20.78
CA ILE A 196 -21.28 -8.42 -20.77
C ILE A 196 -21.50 -6.94 -20.48
N THR A 197 -22.25 -6.24 -21.33
CA THR A 197 -22.66 -4.84 -21.11
C THR A 197 -24.13 -4.81 -20.74
N GLN A 198 -24.45 -4.19 -19.61
CA GLN A 198 -25.79 -4.10 -19.06
C GLN A 198 -26.73 -3.23 -19.92
N GLY A 199 -27.93 -3.73 -20.18
CA GLY A 199 -29.01 -2.94 -20.77
C GLY A 199 -29.69 -2.00 -19.77
N PHE A 200 -30.45 -1.03 -20.26
CA PHE A 200 -31.34 -0.18 -19.47
C PHE A 200 -32.60 0.18 -20.25
N ASN A 201 -33.66 0.50 -19.53
CA ASN A 201 -34.93 0.97 -20.08
C ASN A 201 -35.11 2.47 -19.74
N VAL A 202 -35.85 3.19 -20.59
CA VAL A 202 -36.13 4.65 -20.51
C VAL A 202 -34.94 5.55 -20.86
N ARG A 203 -35.23 6.70 -21.49
CA ARG A 203 -34.33 7.86 -21.64
C ARG A 203 -35.09 9.17 -21.49
N TRP A 204 -34.36 10.27 -21.30
CA TRP A 204 -34.92 11.62 -21.37
C TRP A 204 -34.88 12.16 -22.81
N ASP A 205 -35.97 12.80 -23.25
CA ASP A 205 -36.02 13.53 -24.53
C ASP A 205 -35.93 15.05 -24.26
N PRO A 206 -34.78 15.70 -24.50
CA PRO A 206 -34.56 17.10 -24.15
C PRO A 206 -35.28 18.11 -25.07
N ASP A 207 -35.70 17.68 -26.25
CA ASP A 207 -36.43 18.50 -27.22
C ASP A 207 -37.95 18.50 -26.95
N LYS A 208 -38.49 17.35 -26.54
CA LYS A 208 -39.91 17.16 -26.19
C LYS A 208 -40.22 17.39 -24.72
N GLU A 209 -39.20 17.39 -23.85
CA GLU A 209 -39.32 17.45 -22.39
C GLU A 209 -40.17 16.32 -21.78
N ILE A 210 -39.98 15.09 -22.27
CA ILE A 210 -40.68 13.88 -21.79
C ILE A 210 -39.71 12.71 -21.56
N TRP A 211 -40.15 11.74 -20.75
CA TRP A 211 -39.53 10.42 -20.67
C TRP A 211 -39.98 9.55 -21.86
N ASP A 212 -39.02 9.02 -22.61
CA ASP A 212 -39.27 8.06 -23.68
C ASP A 212 -39.36 6.65 -23.08
N LEU A 213 -40.56 6.29 -22.64
CA LEU A 213 -40.87 4.99 -22.00
C LEU A 213 -40.73 3.79 -22.96
N ALA A 214 -40.65 4.03 -24.26
CA ALA A 214 -40.44 2.99 -25.28
C ALA A 214 -38.94 2.73 -25.56
N HIS A 215 -38.03 3.52 -24.98
CA HIS A 215 -36.60 3.32 -25.17
C HIS A 215 -36.08 2.12 -24.38
N GLN A 216 -35.36 1.24 -25.07
CA GLN A 216 -34.72 0.05 -24.51
C GLN A 216 -33.33 -0.12 -25.11
N VAL A 217 -32.33 -0.31 -24.25
CA VAL A 217 -30.99 -0.81 -24.60
C VAL A 217 -30.90 -2.23 -24.06
N ALA A 218 -30.60 -3.19 -24.92
CA ALA A 218 -30.50 -4.60 -24.52
C ALA A 218 -29.17 -4.89 -23.79
N THR A 219 -29.20 -5.81 -22.82
CA THR A 219 -27.98 -6.45 -22.31
C THR A 219 -27.37 -7.29 -23.42
N ILE A 220 -26.12 -6.99 -23.78
CA ILE A 220 -25.37 -7.61 -24.90
C ILE A 220 -24.00 -8.09 -24.44
N ALA A 221 -23.32 -8.88 -25.29
CA ALA A 221 -21.92 -9.22 -25.13
C ALA A 221 -21.13 -8.70 -26.34
N PRO A 222 -20.36 -7.59 -26.22
CA PRO A 222 -19.61 -7.05 -27.34
C PRO A 222 -18.31 -7.83 -27.62
N GLU A 223 -17.76 -8.55 -26.65
CA GLU A 223 -16.61 -9.45 -26.84
C GLU A 223 -16.86 -10.81 -26.16
N TYR A 224 -16.42 -11.92 -26.77
CA TYR A 224 -16.59 -13.29 -26.24
C TYR A 224 -15.73 -14.38 -26.93
N GLY A 225 -14.85 -14.03 -27.88
CA GLY A 225 -14.00 -15.01 -28.60
C GLY A 225 -14.73 -15.85 -29.65
N THR A 226 -14.00 -16.81 -30.24
CA THR A 226 -14.45 -17.65 -31.38
C THR A 226 -14.11 -19.13 -31.20
N GLY A 227 -14.26 -19.64 -29.97
CA GLY A 227 -13.95 -21.04 -29.63
C GLY A 227 -12.60 -21.20 -28.90
N GLN A 228 -12.33 -20.29 -27.97
CA GLN A 228 -11.28 -20.35 -26.95
C GLN A 228 -11.95 -20.30 -25.57
N PRO A 229 -11.29 -20.70 -24.46
CA PRO A 229 -11.86 -20.54 -23.13
C PRO A 229 -11.98 -19.05 -22.76
N VAL A 230 -13.12 -18.64 -22.21
CA VAL A 230 -13.46 -17.22 -22.00
C VAL A 230 -13.28 -16.81 -20.54
N VAL A 231 -12.65 -15.67 -20.28
CA VAL A 231 -12.63 -14.96 -18.98
C VAL A 231 -13.61 -13.80 -19.06
N TRP A 232 -14.69 -13.88 -18.28
CA TRP A 232 -15.78 -12.90 -18.34
C TRP A 232 -15.54 -11.66 -17.48
N LEU A 233 -15.88 -10.50 -18.03
CA LEU A 233 -16.02 -9.22 -17.34
C LEU A 233 -17.46 -8.72 -17.48
N TYR A 234 -17.89 -7.83 -16.60
CA TYR A 234 -19.20 -7.18 -16.65
C TYR A 234 -19.01 -5.66 -16.66
N ASN A 235 -19.82 -4.96 -17.45
CA ASN A 235 -19.84 -3.50 -17.54
C ASN A 235 -21.28 -3.03 -17.25
N ASP A 236 -21.45 -2.16 -16.25
CA ASP A 236 -22.76 -1.70 -15.78
C ASP A 236 -23.45 -0.70 -16.72
N ASN A 237 -22.73 -0.25 -17.75
CA ASN A 237 -23.16 0.72 -18.77
C ASN A 237 -23.49 2.12 -18.22
N ALA A 238 -22.99 2.47 -17.03
CA ALA A 238 -23.31 3.73 -16.35
C ALA A 238 -23.02 4.99 -17.19
N GLN A 239 -21.96 5.00 -18.01
CA GLN A 239 -21.66 6.13 -18.91
C GLN A 239 -22.80 6.37 -19.92
N ALA A 240 -23.35 5.31 -20.52
CA ALA A 240 -24.45 5.45 -21.48
C ALA A 240 -25.77 5.77 -20.79
N GLU A 241 -26.01 5.20 -19.60
CA GLU A 241 -27.22 5.48 -18.83
C GLU A 241 -27.26 6.93 -18.31
N GLU A 242 -26.18 7.45 -17.71
CA GLU A 242 -26.15 8.85 -17.23
C GLU A 242 -26.34 9.87 -18.35
N ARG A 243 -25.81 9.57 -19.56
CA ARG A 243 -26.03 10.36 -20.78
C ARG A 243 -27.49 10.25 -21.25
N SER A 244 -28.04 9.05 -21.35
CA SER A 244 -29.45 8.77 -21.68
C SER A 244 -30.44 9.50 -20.76
N LEU A 245 -30.12 9.57 -19.47
CA LEU A 245 -30.91 10.26 -18.45
C LEU A 245 -30.53 11.74 -18.28
N HIS A 246 -29.63 12.30 -19.10
CA HIS A 246 -29.17 13.70 -19.06
C HIS A 246 -28.80 14.20 -17.63
N GLN A 247 -28.26 13.32 -16.77
CA GLN A 247 -28.10 13.64 -15.35
C GLN A 247 -26.84 14.46 -15.03
N SER A 248 -25.83 14.41 -15.89
CA SER A 248 -24.55 15.10 -15.71
C SER A 248 -24.17 15.88 -16.97
N PRO A 249 -23.70 17.14 -16.85
CA PRO A 249 -23.09 17.89 -17.96
C PRO A 249 -21.59 17.60 -18.11
N SER A 250 -21.00 16.72 -17.29
CA SER A 250 -19.59 16.35 -17.40
C SER A 250 -19.37 15.36 -18.55
N PRO A 251 -18.41 15.60 -19.45
CA PRO A 251 -18.01 14.58 -20.43
C PRO A 251 -17.24 13.42 -19.79
N VAL A 252 -16.68 13.62 -18.59
CA VAL A 252 -15.86 12.64 -17.86
C VAL A 252 -16.76 11.83 -16.91
N ILE A 253 -17.41 10.82 -17.49
CA ILE A 253 -17.99 9.67 -16.77
C ILE A 253 -17.25 8.46 -17.34
N LEU A 254 -16.50 7.73 -16.51
CA LEU A 254 -15.76 6.55 -16.95
C LEU A 254 -16.68 5.31 -16.98
N ASN A 255 -16.30 4.29 -17.74
CA ASN A 255 -16.98 2.99 -17.66
C ASN A 255 -16.65 2.31 -16.34
N HIS A 256 -17.61 1.59 -15.77
CA HIS A 256 -17.37 0.74 -14.61
C HIS A 256 -17.25 -0.73 -15.04
N TRP A 257 -16.22 -1.41 -14.53
CA TRP A 257 -15.89 -2.79 -14.88
C TRP A 257 -15.88 -3.68 -13.65
N MET A 258 -16.81 -4.64 -13.59
CA MET A 258 -16.97 -5.66 -12.55
C MET A 258 -16.42 -7.02 -12.98
N GLY A 259 -15.95 -7.80 -12.01
CA GLY A 259 -15.41 -9.15 -12.25
C GLY A 259 -16.46 -10.23 -12.12
N PHE A 260 -16.07 -11.48 -12.39
CA PHE A 260 -16.84 -12.69 -12.12
C PHE A 260 -16.07 -13.55 -11.10
N SER A 261 -16.60 -13.74 -9.89
CA SER A 261 -15.93 -14.49 -8.83
C SER A 261 -16.90 -15.18 -7.87
N THR A 262 -16.38 -16.08 -7.02
CA THR A 262 -17.14 -16.63 -5.88
C THR A 262 -17.04 -15.73 -4.63
N LEU A 263 -16.11 -14.77 -4.67
CA LEU A 263 -15.95 -13.72 -3.66
C LEU A 263 -17.21 -12.85 -3.56
N HIS A 264 -17.37 -12.04 -2.50
CA HIS A 264 -18.45 -11.06 -2.32
C HIS A 264 -19.91 -11.56 -2.39
N ARG A 265 -20.11 -12.87 -2.57
CA ARG A 265 -21.41 -13.59 -2.62
C ARG A 265 -22.41 -13.31 -1.50
N GLN A 266 -21.96 -12.81 -0.34
CA GLN A 266 -22.85 -12.40 0.75
C GLN A 266 -23.29 -10.92 0.65
N MET A 267 -22.46 -10.08 0.04
CA MET A 267 -22.61 -8.62 -0.10
C MET A 267 -23.33 -8.26 -1.40
N ASP A 268 -22.85 -8.76 -2.54
CA ASP A 268 -23.39 -8.50 -3.89
C ASP A 268 -24.66 -9.30 -4.21
N ARG A 269 -25.47 -9.57 -3.17
CA ARG A 269 -26.70 -10.37 -3.25
C ARG A 269 -27.72 -9.79 -4.23
N HIS A 270 -27.68 -8.48 -4.47
CA HIS A 270 -28.49 -7.82 -5.48
C HIS A 270 -28.06 -8.20 -6.91
N LEU A 271 -26.76 -8.19 -7.22
CA LEU A 271 -26.21 -8.60 -8.52
C LEU A 271 -26.40 -10.11 -8.76
N ILE A 272 -26.30 -10.92 -7.71
CA ILE A 272 -26.65 -12.35 -7.73
C ILE A 272 -28.14 -12.54 -8.02
N ASN A 273 -29.03 -11.75 -7.41
CA ASN A 273 -30.47 -11.83 -7.71
C ASN A 273 -30.79 -11.39 -9.15
N ILE A 274 -30.14 -10.35 -9.68
CA ILE A 274 -30.27 -9.92 -11.09
C ILE A 274 -29.83 -11.04 -12.03
N THR A 275 -28.59 -11.54 -11.86
CA THR A 275 -28.06 -12.60 -12.73
C THR A 275 -28.82 -13.93 -12.62
N ASN A 276 -29.36 -14.27 -11.44
CA ASN A 276 -30.27 -15.40 -11.29
C ASN A 276 -31.64 -15.17 -11.97
N THR A 277 -32.15 -13.93 -11.99
CA THR A 277 -33.38 -13.59 -12.72
C THR A 277 -33.18 -13.71 -14.24
N TRP A 278 -31.99 -13.38 -14.73
CA TRP A 278 -31.64 -13.44 -16.15
C TRP A 278 -31.29 -14.85 -16.64
N PHE A 279 -30.59 -15.64 -15.81
CA PHE A 279 -29.95 -16.89 -16.26
C PHE A 279 -30.28 -18.11 -15.41
N GLY A 280 -30.83 -17.98 -14.21
CA GLY A 280 -30.85 -19.05 -13.18
C GLY A 280 -31.47 -20.38 -13.63
N ASP A 281 -32.56 -20.35 -14.40
CA ASP A 281 -33.19 -21.56 -14.93
C ASP A 281 -32.42 -22.18 -16.10
N ASN A 282 -31.75 -21.37 -16.92
CA ASN A 282 -30.84 -21.85 -17.97
C ASN A 282 -29.57 -22.46 -17.37
N VAL A 283 -29.01 -21.83 -16.33
CA VAL A 283 -27.86 -22.33 -15.55
C VAL A 283 -28.17 -23.69 -14.93
N ARG A 284 -29.32 -23.81 -14.26
CA ARG A 284 -29.74 -25.08 -13.66
C ARG A 284 -29.87 -26.18 -14.71
N LYS A 285 -30.59 -25.89 -15.80
CA LYS A 285 -30.82 -26.83 -16.91
C LYS A 285 -29.51 -27.26 -17.60
N ASP A 286 -28.55 -26.36 -17.77
CA ASP A 286 -27.27 -26.63 -18.43
C ASP A 286 -26.33 -27.49 -17.56
N VAL A 287 -26.33 -27.29 -16.23
CA VAL A 287 -25.59 -28.13 -15.27
C VAL A 287 -26.25 -29.52 -15.11
N GLU A 288 -27.59 -29.56 -15.03
CA GLU A 288 -28.37 -30.81 -14.99
C GLU A 288 -28.14 -31.66 -16.26
N ALA A 289 -28.14 -31.04 -17.44
CA ALA A 289 -27.92 -31.68 -18.73
C ALA A 289 -26.50 -32.20 -18.97
N GLY A 290 -25.54 -31.90 -18.09
CA GLY A 290 -24.15 -32.35 -18.22
C GLY A 290 -23.29 -31.37 -19.01
N VAL A 291 -22.49 -30.59 -18.28
CA VAL A 291 -21.38 -29.81 -18.82
C VAL A 291 -20.12 -30.10 -18.03
N TRP A 292 -19.00 -30.25 -18.72
CA TRP A 292 -17.67 -30.49 -18.16
C TRP A 292 -16.75 -29.34 -18.53
N ILE A 293 -15.74 -29.09 -17.69
CA ILE A 293 -14.61 -28.21 -18.00
C ILE A 293 -13.34 -29.04 -18.24
N VAL A 294 -12.59 -28.66 -19.26
CA VAL A 294 -11.30 -29.25 -19.63
C VAL A 294 -10.21 -28.80 -18.65
N THR A 295 -9.46 -29.74 -18.07
CA THR A 295 -8.46 -29.48 -17.02
C THR A 295 -7.00 -29.60 -17.48
N ALA A 296 -6.77 -30.14 -18.68
CA ALA A 296 -5.46 -30.21 -19.34
C ALA A 296 -5.61 -29.89 -20.83
N ASP A 297 -4.56 -29.37 -21.47
CA ASP A 297 -4.59 -29.14 -22.91
C ASP A 297 -4.57 -30.48 -23.67
N ILE A 298 -5.37 -30.56 -24.74
CA ILE A 298 -5.55 -31.74 -25.58
C ILE A 298 -5.21 -31.35 -27.03
N ASP A 299 -4.14 -31.94 -27.56
CA ASP A 299 -3.80 -31.84 -28.98
C ASP A 299 -4.82 -32.58 -29.84
N GLY A 300 -5.42 -31.89 -30.81
CA GLY A 300 -6.31 -32.49 -31.80
C GLY A 300 -5.61 -32.64 -33.15
N SER A 301 -5.67 -33.85 -33.72
CA SER A 301 -5.27 -34.12 -35.11
C SER A 301 -6.51 -34.33 -35.98
N GLU A 302 -6.45 -33.93 -37.25
CA GLU A 302 -7.51 -34.23 -38.22
C GLU A 302 -7.57 -35.73 -38.60
N SER A 303 -6.59 -36.54 -38.19
CA SER A 303 -6.53 -37.98 -38.47
C SER A 303 -7.21 -38.87 -37.43
N ASP A 304 -7.23 -38.45 -36.15
CA ASP A 304 -7.45 -39.40 -35.04
C ASP A 304 -8.78 -39.20 -34.29
N GLN A 305 -9.75 -38.49 -34.87
CA GLN A 305 -11.08 -38.17 -34.28
C GLN A 305 -11.06 -37.32 -32.98
N HIS A 306 -9.90 -36.85 -32.53
CA HIS A 306 -9.75 -36.03 -31.33
C HIS A 306 -10.06 -34.55 -31.61
N ILE A 307 -10.73 -33.87 -30.67
CA ILE A 307 -10.95 -32.41 -30.75
C ILE A 307 -9.87 -31.65 -29.96
N ALA A 308 -9.21 -30.70 -30.63
CA ALA A 308 -8.26 -29.80 -29.98
C ALA A 308 -8.97 -28.92 -28.94
N LEU A 309 -8.51 -28.98 -27.69
CA LEU A 309 -9.15 -28.31 -26.55
C LEU A 309 -8.10 -27.83 -25.53
N SER A 310 -8.02 -26.52 -25.31
CA SER A 310 -7.29 -25.94 -24.18
C SER A 310 -7.99 -26.15 -22.84
N ARG A 311 -7.22 -26.20 -21.75
CA ARG A 311 -7.68 -26.05 -20.36
C ARG A 311 -8.62 -24.83 -20.23
N GLY A 312 -9.74 -25.03 -19.57
CA GLY A 312 -10.79 -24.02 -19.37
C GLY A 312 -11.95 -24.08 -20.37
N HIS A 313 -11.87 -24.88 -21.44
CA HIS A 313 -13.01 -25.07 -22.34
C HIS A 313 -14.18 -25.77 -21.66
N PHE A 314 -15.41 -25.36 -21.98
CA PHE A 314 -16.61 -26.12 -21.67
C PHE A 314 -17.00 -27.06 -22.82
N VAL A 315 -17.37 -28.29 -22.46
CA VAL A 315 -17.78 -29.36 -23.37
C VAL A 315 -19.03 -30.07 -22.82
N ARG A 316 -19.86 -30.64 -23.69
CA ARG A 316 -21.17 -31.23 -23.36
C ARG A 316 -21.39 -32.56 -24.07
N GLU A 317 -22.37 -33.35 -23.64
CA GLU A 317 -22.79 -34.55 -24.37
C GLU A 317 -23.24 -34.21 -25.80
N PRO A 318 -22.86 -35.01 -26.82
CA PRO A 318 -23.32 -34.81 -28.19
C PRO A 318 -24.86 -34.96 -28.30
N PRO A 319 -25.57 -34.13 -29.08
CA PRO A 319 -27.03 -34.20 -29.23
C PRO A 319 -27.51 -35.42 -30.05
N LYS A 320 -26.60 -36.29 -30.46
CA LYS A 320 -26.81 -37.61 -31.06
C LYS A 320 -25.62 -38.49 -30.71
N ASP A 321 -25.88 -39.73 -30.29
CA ASP A 321 -24.83 -40.71 -30.03
C ASP A 321 -23.99 -40.94 -31.30
N PRO A 322 -22.65 -40.94 -31.20
CA PRO A 322 -21.77 -41.36 -32.30
C PRO A 322 -21.98 -42.83 -32.69
N ALA A 323 -21.57 -43.18 -33.91
CA ALA A 323 -21.82 -44.52 -34.48
C ALA A 323 -20.90 -45.62 -33.91
N GLU A 324 -19.90 -45.26 -33.09
CA GLU A 324 -18.89 -46.14 -32.52
C GLU A 324 -18.70 -45.80 -31.03
N ASP A 325 -18.61 -46.80 -30.16
CA ASP A 325 -18.35 -46.62 -28.73
C ASP A 325 -17.01 -45.91 -28.49
N ALA A 326 -16.94 -45.06 -27.45
CA ALA A 326 -15.69 -44.39 -27.09
C ALA A 326 -14.63 -45.41 -26.60
N PRO A 327 -13.35 -45.30 -27.04
CA PRO A 327 -12.27 -46.15 -26.53
C PRO A 327 -12.08 -46.05 -25.02
N ASN A 328 -11.59 -47.12 -24.38
CA ASN A 328 -11.31 -47.15 -22.94
C ASN A 328 -10.44 -45.96 -22.50
N GLY A 329 -10.96 -45.13 -21.58
CA GLY A 329 -10.29 -43.92 -21.07
C GLY A 329 -10.69 -42.63 -21.80
N PHE A 330 -11.52 -42.70 -22.84
CA PHE A 330 -12.03 -41.56 -23.59
C PHE A 330 -13.55 -41.47 -23.49
N THR A 331 -14.09 -40.31 -23.84
CA THR A 331 -15.52 -40.06 -24.03
C THR A 331 -15.75 -39.18 -25.26
N TRP A 332 -16.92 -39.30 -25.89
CA TRP A 332 -17.35 -38.46 -26.99
C TRP A 332 -18.02 -37.20 -26.45
N LEU A 333 -17.50 -36.02 -26.79
CA LEU A 333 -18.05 -34.74 -26.33
C LEU A 333 -18.11 -33.70 -27.45
N GLN A 334 -19.02 -32.75 -27.32
CA GLN A 334 -19.18 -31.60 -28.20
C GLN A 334 -18.58 -30.35 -27.54
N ARG A 335 -17.74 -29.60 -28.28
CA ARG A 335 -17.28 -28.27 -27.86
C ARG A 335 -18.43 -27.23 -27.90
N CYS A 336 -18.25 -26.08 -27.25
CA CYS A 336 -19.20 -24.96 -27.38
C CYS A 336 -19.48 -24.58 -28.87
N PRO A 337 -20.69 -24.10 -29.19
CA PRO A 337 -20.99 -23.54 -30.51
C PRO A 337 -20.02 -22.41 -30.90
N THR A 338 -19.85 -22.20 -32.20
CA THR A 338 -19.01 -21.13 -32.76
C THR A 338 -19.75 -20.42 -33.89
N PHE A 339 -19.25 -19.27 -34.34
CA PHE A 339 -19.81 -18.57 -35.51
C PHE A 339 -19.21 -19.09 -36.82
N GLY A 340 -20.06 -19.22 -37.85
CA GLY A 340 -19.66 -19.48 -39.23
C GLY A 340 -19.17 -18.21 -39.94
N ALA A 341 -18.65 -18.37 -41.16
CA ALA A 341 -18.18 -17.23 -41.98
C ALA A 341 -19.30 -16.31 -42.46
N ASP A 342 -20.56 -16.76 -42.36
CA ASP A 342 -21.80 -16.00 -42.60
C ASP A 342 -22.39 -15.38 -41.32
N ASN A 343 -21.65 -15.43 -40.21
CA ASN A 343 -22.09 -15.03 -38.87
C ASN A 343 -23.30 -15.82 -38.33
N SER A 344 -23.59 -17.01 -38.87
CA SER A 344 -24.56 -17.94 -38.29
C SER A 344 -23.96 -18.74 -37.12
N GLU A 345 -24.79 -19.20 -36.18
CA GLU A 345 -24.33 -20.11 -35.12
C GLU A 345 -24.23 -21.55 -35.64
N ILE A 346 -23.01 -22.07 -35.71
CA ILE A 346 -22.75 -23.48 -36.03
C ILE A 346 -22.54 -24.30 -34.74
N PRO A 347 -23.13 -25.51 -34.62
CA PRO A 347 -22.82 -26.42 -33.53
C PRO A 347 -21.32 -26.72 -33.45
N GLY A 348 -20.80 -26.90 -32.24
CA GLY A 348 -19.40 -27.26 -32.05
C GLY A 348 -19.08 -28.63 -32.65
N THR A 349 -17.81 -28.84 -33.01
CA THR A 349 -17.29 -30.16 -33.39
C THR A 349 -17.50 -31.18 -32.26
N VAL A 350 -17.90 -32.40 -32.63
CA VAL A 350 -17.91 -33.58 -31.74
C VAL A 350 -16.60 -34.34 -31.96
N GLY A 351 -15.97 -34.81 -30.89
CA GLY A 351 -14.75 -35.61 -30.96
C GLY A 351 -14.46 -36.37 -29.68
N LEU A 352 -13.40 -37.18 -29.71
CA LEU A 352 -12.90 -37.89 -28.54
C LEU A 352 -12.13 -36.94 -27.61
N VAL A 353 -12.34 -37.14 -26.31
CA VAL A 353 -11.74 -36.38 -25.20
C VAL A 353 -11.28 -37.37 -24.11
N PRO A 354 -10.04 -37.28 -23.58
CA PRO A 354 -9.59 -38.11 -22.47
C PRO A 354 -10.40 -37.85 -21.19
N THR A 355 -10.89 -38.90 -20.53
CA THR A 355 -11.80 -38.80 -19.38
C THR A 355 -11.12 -38.28 -18.12
N ASP A 356 -9.79 -38.37 -18.02
CA ASP A 356 -8.98 -37.81 -16.93
C ASP A 356 -8.68 -36.31 -17.10
N SER A 357 -8.87 -35.78 -18.31
CA SER A 357 -8.53 -34.42 -18.72
C SER A 357 -9.73 -33.47 -18.68
N ILE A 358 -10.83 -33.92 -18.08
CA ILE A 358 -12.09 -33.19 -17.86
C ILE A 358 -12.61 -33.41 -16.44
N LYS A 359 -13.39 -32.45 -15.93
CA LYS A 359 -14.25 -32.66 -14.74
C LYS A 359 -15.65 -32.09 -14.96
N ARG A 360 -16.67 -32.76 -14.43
CA ARG A 360 -18.05 -32.27 -14.51
C ARG A 360 -18.18 -30.98 -13.69
N ILE A 361 -18.98 -30.03 -14.16
CA ILE A 361 -19.39 -28.87 -13.37
C ILE A 361 -20.55 -29.30 -12.47
N GLU A 362 -20.40 -29.04 -11.16
CA GLU A 362 -21.45 -29.20 -10.16
C GLU A 362 -21.87 -27.84 -9.59
N MET A 363 -23.11 -27.76 -9.09
CA MET A 363 -23.69 -26.49 -8.65
C MET A 363 -22.97 -25.95 -7.40
N ASN A 364 -22.47 -24.71 -7.47
CA ASN A 364 -21.58 -24.07 -6.47
C ASN A 364 -20.19 -24.71 -6.28
N ALA A 365 -19.73 -25.64 -7.13
CA ALA A 365 -18.51 -26.42 -6.87
C ALA A 365 -17.24 -25.60 -6.55
N LEU A 366 -16.99 -24.49 -7.27
CA LEU A 366 -15.82 -23.63 -6.96
C LEU A 366 -16.08 -22.78 -5.73
N ARG A 367 -17.31 -22.28 -5.57
CA ARG A 367 -17.70 -21.52 -4.38
C ARG A 367 -17.45 -22.34 -3.12
N ASP A 368 -18.01 -23.54 -3.03
CA ASP A 368 -17.93 -24.35 -1.81
C ASP A 368 -16.47 -24.76 -1.50
N ALA A 369 -15.62 -24.91 -2.52
CA ALA A 369 -14.17 -25.06 -2.36
C ALA A 369 -13.50 -23.78 -1.81
N HIS A 370 -13.84 -22.59 -2.32
CA HIS A 370 -13.34 -21.31 -1.80
C HIS A 370 -13.87 -20.98 -0.39
N ASP A 371 -15.10 -21.39 -0.05
CA ASP A 371 -15.66 -21.28 1.30
C ASP A 371 -14.89 -22.19 2.28
N ALA A 372 -14.58 -23.44 1.90
CA ALA A 372 -13.77 -24.37 2.70
C ALA A 372 -12.28 -23.97 2.82
N ALA A 373 -11.75 -23.26 1.82
CA ALA A 373 -10.39 -22.70 1.83
C ALA A 373 -10.31 -21.30 2.48
N GLY A 374 -11.43 -20.72 2.93
CA GLY A 374 -11.46 -19.43 3.64
C GLY A 374 -11.11 -18.21 2.78
N VAL A 375 -11.34 -18.27 1.47
CA VAL A 375 -10.82 -17.29 0.49
C VAL A 375 -11.55 -15.94 0.59
N THR A 376 -10.78 -14.86 0.76
CA THR A 376 -11.23 -13.45 0.76
C THR A 376 -10.75 -12.72 -0.48
N ALA A 377 -11.34 -11.57 -0.85
CA ALA A 377 -10.87 -10.87 -2.05
C ALA A 377 -9.47 -10.25 -1.88
N ALA A 378 -9.02 -9.97 -0.65
CA ALA A 378 -7.62 -9.62 -0.38
C ALA A 378 -6.66 -10.78 -0.60
N SER A 379 -7.05 -12.02 -0.27
CA SER A 379 -6.19 -13.19 -0.51
C SER A 379 -5.91 -13.39 -2.01
N ILE A 380 -6.89 -13.12 -2.87
CA ILE A 380 -6.72 -13.14 -4.34
C ILE A 380 -5.97 -11.91 -4.84
N ALA A 381 -6.34 -10.69 -4.43
CA ALA A 381 -5.75 -9.47 -4.99
C ALA A 381 -4.29 -9.20 -4.53
N ASN A 382 -4.00 -9.42 -3.25
CA ASN A 382 -2.74 -9.00 -2.61
C ASN A 382 -1.73 -10.15 -2.41
N LYS A 383 -2.17 -11.41 -2.50
CA LYS A 383 -1.35 -12.62 -2.32
C LYS A 383 -0.44 -12.60 -1.07
N THR A 384 -0.92 -12.01 0.02
CA THR A 384 -0.23 -11.92 1.33
C THR A 384 -0.28 -13.26 2.09
N GLY A 385 0.17 -14.33 1.45
CA GLY A 385 0.22 -15.69 2.00
C GLY A 385 1.62 -16.31 1.95
N THR A 386 2.34 -16.14 0.84
CA THR A 386 3.68 -16.76 0.65
C THR A 386 4.74 -15.69 0.40
N LYS A 387 5.71 -15.57 1.32
CA LYS A 387 7.07 -15.19 0.91
C LYS A 387 7.69 -16.40 0.21
N ASP A 388 8.58 -16.18 -0.75
CA ASP A 388 9.31 -17.27 -1.41
C ASP A 388 10.08 -18.09 -0.36
N GLY A 389 9.58 -19.30 -0.05
CA GLY A 389 10.17 -20.22 0.93
C GLY A 389 9.38 -20.52 2.22
N ASP A 390 8.14 -20.06 2.40
CA ASP A 390 7.29 -20.47 3.55
C ASP A 390 5.81 -20.69 3.12
N ASP A 391 5.39 -21.97 3.01
CA ASP A 391 4.08 -22.41 2.47
C ASP A 391 2.90 -22.24 3.45
N SER A 392 2.96 -21.29 4.39
CA SER A 392 2.00 -21.16 5.50
C SER A 392 1.06 -19.96 5.37
N LEU A 393 -0.19 -20.11 5.83
CA LEU A 393 -1.14 -19.00 5.86
C LEU A 393 -0.87 -18.00 7.00
N TRP A 394 -1.10 -16.72 6.71
CA TRP A 394 -1.00 -15.61 7.65
C TRP A 394 -2.25 -14.73 7.54
N LEU A 395 -2.72 -14.22 8.67
CA LEU A 395 -3.84 -13.28 8.79
C LEU A 395 -3.32 -11.88 9.13
N ASP A 396 -3.59 -10.89 8.28
CA ASP A 396 -3.44 -9.47 8.61
C ASP A 396 -4.35 -9.14 9.83
N PHE A 397 -3.77 -8.81 10.99
CA PHE A 397 -4.47 -8.69 12.27
C PHE A 397 -4.66 -7.23 12.67
N HIS A 398 -5.76 -6.62 12.22
CA HIS A 398 -6.00 -5.18 12.40
C HIS A 398 -7.23 -4.94 13.28
N ILE A 399 -7.01 -4.45 14.50
CA ILE A 399 -8.08 -4.23 15.47
C ILE A 399 -8.52 -2.76 15.47
N TYR A 400 -9.83 -2.56 15.52
CA TYR A 400 -10.47 -1.27 15.73
C TYR A 400 -11.27 -1.28 17.03
N ARG A 401 -11.35 -0.13 17.69
CA ARG A 401 -12.25 0.13 18.83
C ARG A 401 -13.43 0.99 18.37
N ILE A 402 -14.65 0.65 18.81
CA ILE A 402 -15.82 1.51 18.61
C ILE A 402 -15.68 2.83 19.38
N ILE A 403 -15.94 3.95 18.71
CA ILE A 403 -16.00 5.29 19.31
C ILE A 403 -17.35 5.97 19.06
N GLU A 404 -17.67 6.96 19.89
CA GLU A 404 -18.92 7.74 19.85
C GLU A 404 -19.14 8.35 18.44
N PRO A 405 -20.34 8.22 17.84
CA PRO A 405 -20.55 8.60 16.45
C PRO A 405 -20.39 10.11 16.22
N THR A 406 -19.66 10.46 15.17
CA THR A 406 -19.40 11.85 14.76
C THR A 406 -20.01 12.21 13.40
N SER A 407 -20.36 13.49 13.25
CA SER A 407 -20.80 14.07 11.98
C SER A 407 -19.68 14.12 10.94
N LYS A 408 -20.00 14.40 9.67
CA LYS A 408 -19.02 14.56 8.58
C LYS A 408 -17.97 15.67 8.81
N ILE A 409 -18.14 16.50 9.84
CA ILE A 409 -17.25 17.61 10.22
C ILE A 409 -16.74 17.48 11.68
N GLY A 410 -16.58 16.25 12.18
CA GLY A 410 -16.02 15.94 13.50
C GLY A 410 -16.89 16.29 14.71
N ARG A 411 -17.93 17.14 14.56
CA ARG A 411 -18.85 17.50 15.66
C ARG A 411 -19.63 16.27 16.14
N LYS A 412 -19.76 16.12 17.47
CA LYS A 412 -20.66 15.16 18.11
C LYS A 412 -22.11 15.38 17.68
N TYR A 413 -22.91 14.31 17.65
CA TYR A 413 -24.36 14.42 17.42
C TYR A 413 -25.11 14.84 18.70
N PRO A 414 -26.23 15.59 18.59
CA PRO A 414 -27.06 15.95 19.76
C PRO A 414 -27.67 14.74 20.49
N ASP A 415 -27.88 13.65 19.75
CA ASP A 415 -28.15 12.32 20.29
C ASP A 415 -27.15 11.33 19.65
N PRO A 416 -26.16 10.84 20.42
CA PRO A 416 -25.19 9.85 19.97
C PRO A 416 -25.71 8.41 20.06
N ASN A 417 -26.85 8.14 20.73
CA ASN A 417 -27.39 6.80 20.96
C ASN A 417 -28.35 6.32 19.85
N ASP A 418 -28.70 7.19 18.92
CA ASP A 418 -29.45 6.84 17.71
C ASP A 418 -28.78 5.69 16.93
N ALA A 419 -29.47 4.55 16.89
CA ALA A 419 -29.05 3.34 16.19
C ALA A 419 -28.72 3.58 14.72
N LYS A 420 -29.38 4.52 14.03
CA LYS A 420 -29.08 4.87 12.63
C LYS A 420 -27.75 5.62 12.47
N LYS A 421 -27.22 6.21 13.55
CA LYS A 421 -25.89 6.83 13.59
C LYS A 421 -24.81 5.83 14.00
N LYS A 422 -25.11 4.89 14.90
CA LYS A 422 -24.18 3.84 15.31
C LYS A 422 -24.00 2.74 14.23
N PHE A 423 -25.07 2.11 13.78
CA PHE A 423 -25.01 0.83 13.05
C PHE A 423 -25.21 0.96 11.53
N VAL A 424 -24.78 -0.07 10.79
CA VAL A 424 -25.18 -0.35 9.41
C VAL A 424 -25.95 -1.67 9.42
N ASP A 425 -27.11 -1.70 8.76
CA ASP A 425 -28.03 -2.84 8.74
C ASP A 425 -28.29 -3.42 10.15
N ASN A 426 -28.30 -4.75 10.30
CA ASN A 426 -28.59 -5.42 11.57
C ASN A 426 -27.34 -5.66 12.44
N PHE A 427 -26.19 -5.05 12.13
CA PHE A 427 -24.93 -5.28 12.86
C PHE A 427 -24.80 -4.30 14.05
N THR A 428 -25.24 -4.75 15.22
CA THR A 428 -25.22 -3.97 16.47
C THR A 428 -23.96 -4.25 17.30
N PHE A 429 -23.40 -3.22 17.92
CA PHE A 429 -22.18 -3.29 18.74
C PHE A 429 -22.20 -2.29 19.90
N GLU A 430 -21.37 -2.53 20.91
CA GLU A 430 -21.26 -1.69 22.10
C GLU A 430 -20.17 -0.61 21.95
N ASP A 431 -20.28 0.47 22.73
CA ASP A 431 -19.26 1.52 22.73
C ASP A 431 -17.96 0.98 23.36
N SER A 432 -16.81 1.25 22.74
CA SER A 432 -15.51 0.63 23.06
C SER A 432 -15.37 -0.87 22.75
N GLU A 433 -16.32 -1.51 22.04
CA GLU A 433 -16.14 -2.90 21.57
C GLU A 433 -14.94 -3.03 20.61
N PHE A 434 -14.20 -4.14 20.71
CA PHE A 434 -13.01 -4.42 19.89
C PHE A 434 -13.36 -5.32 18.70
N LEU A 435 -13.13 -4.83 17.48
CA LEU A 435 -13.50 -5.50 16.24
C LEU A 435 -12.28 -5.74 15.34
N LEU A 436 -12.18 -6.93 14.74
CA LEU A 436 -11.13 -7.33 13.81
C LEU A 436 -11.53 -7.02 12.35
N ASP A 437 -10.74 -6.20 11.68
CA ASP A 437 -10.73 -6.03 10.24
C ASP A 437 -10.02 -7.22 9.58
N LYS A 438 -10.78 -8.00 8.79
CA LYS A 438 -10.25 -9.12 7.99
C LYS A 438 -9.92 -8.70 6.55
N ARG A 439 -10.00 -7.39 6.24
CA ARG A 439 -9.65 -6.73 4.97
C ARG A 439 -10.23 -7.41 3.74
N ASP A 440 -11.56 -7.49 3.65
CA ASP A 440 -12.18 -7.75 2.34
C ASP A 440 -12.20 -6.41 1.56
N PRO A 441 -11.45 -6.24 0.45
CA PRO A 441 -11.02 -4.95 -0.11
C PRO A 441 -12.12 -4.09 -0.77
N LEU A 442 -13.41 -4.37 -0.59
CA LEU A 442 -14.49 -3.72 -1.35
C LEU A 442 -15.44 -2.87 -0.48
N LYS A 443 -15.71 -1.66 -1.00
CA LYS A 443 -16.65 -0.62 -0.53
C LYS A 443 -16.36 0.11 0.79
N GLY A 444 -15.28 0.90 0.78
CA GLY A 444 -15.34 2.30 0.30
C GLY A 444 -16.17 3.35 1.08
N PHE A 445 -17.08 2.95 1.97
CA PHE A 445 -17.75 3.83 2.93
C PHE A 445 -17.90 3.20 4.31
N TYR A 446 -17.97 1.86 4.40
CA TYR A 446 -18.26 1.11 5.63
C TYR A 446 -17.44 -0.19 5.66
N PRO A 447 -16.33 -0.31 6.44
CA PRO A 447 -15.58 -1.56 6.54
C PRO A 447 -16.41 -2.67 7.17
N ILE A 448 -16.13 -3.92 6.76
CA ILE A 448 -16.68 -5.13 7.39
C ILE A 448 -15.74 -5.57 8.50
N LEU A 449 -16.23 -5.56 9.72
CA LEU A 449 -15.47 -5.94 10.90
C LEU A 449 -16.10 -7.13 11.62
N THR A 450 -15.27 -7.90 12.31
CA THR A 450 -15.67 -9.09 13.07
C THR A 450 -15.62 -8.80 14.56
N LYS A 451 -16.63 -9.21 15.33
CA LYS A 451 -16.68 -9.15 16.79
C LYS A 451 -15.83 -10.22 17.45
N LEU A 452 -15.57 -10.07 18.75
CA LEU A 452 -14.95 -11.11 19.59
C LEU A 452 -15.70 -12.46 19.54
N ASP A 453 -17.01 -12.46 19.32
CA ASP A 453 -17.85 -13.67 19.17
C ASP A 453 -17.78 -14.33 17.77
N GLY A 454 -16.99 -13.76 16.85
CA GLY A 454 -16.83 -14.27 15.49
C GLY A 454 -17.89 -13.79 14.48
N THR A 455 -18.92 -13.05 14.90
CA THR A 455 -19.91 -12.48 13.95
C THR A 455 -19.34 -11.26 13.23
N SER A 456 -19.69 -11.07 11.95
CA SER A 456 -19.16 -9.99 11.11
C SER A 456 -20.26 -9.12 10.50
N GLY A 457 -19.97 -7.84 10.24
CA GLY A 457 -20.89 -6.93 9.56
C GLY A 457 -20.30 -5.54 9.30
N LEU A 458 -21.08 -4.69 8.63
CA LEU A 458 -20.68 -3.35 8.19
C LEU A 458 -20.67 -2.35 9.35
N VAL A 459 -19.62 -1.52 9.42
CA VAL A 459 -19.42 -0.51 10.49
C VAL A 459 -19.09 0.86 9.90
N LYS A 460 -19.35 1.95 10.63
CA LYS A 460 -19.09 3.31 10.16
C LYS A 460 -17.66 3.77 10.52
N PRO A 461 -16.82 4.23 9.58
CA PRO A 461 -15.46 4.71 9.87
C PRO A 461 -15.40 5.80 10.93
N ARG A 462 -16.40 6.70 10.94
CA ARG A 462 -16.53 7.77 11.96
C ARG A 462 -16.93 7.30 13.36
N ASN A 463 -17.16 6.00 13.52
CA ASN A 463 -17.46 5.31 14.77
C ASN A 463 -16.32 4.31 15.09
N LEU A 464 -15.17 4.41 14.42
CA LEU A 464 -14.03 3.51 14.55
C LEU A 464 -12.73 4.27 14.83
N GLN A 465 -11.94 3.72 15.75
CA GLN A 465 -10.55 4.09 15.98
C GLN A 465 -9.68 2.87 15.71
N LYS A 466 -8.77 2.94 14.73
CA LYS A 466 -7.74 1.89 14.56
C LYS A 466 -6.87 1.85 15.81
N LEU A 467 -6.50 0.67 16.28
CA LEU A 467 -5.50 0.48 17.32
C LEU A 467 -4.15 0.13 16.68
N GLU A 468 -3.08 0.59 17.31
CA GLU A 468 -1.70 0.28 16.94
C GLU A 468 -1.11 -0.66 17.99
N ASP A 469 -0.39 -1.70 17.55
CA ASP A 469 0.19 -2.76 18.38
C ASP A 469 -0.73 -3.25 19.54
N PRO A 470 -2.00 -3.60 19.28
CA PRO A 470 -2.98 -3.90 20.33
C PRO A 470 -2.60 -5.18 21.10
N TRP A 471 -2.51 -5.08 22.43
CA TRP A 471 -1.92 -6.11 23.31
C TRP A 471 -0.44 -6.42 23.01
N GLY A 472 0.22 -5.57 22.25
CA GLY A 472 1.45 -5.82 21.51
C GLY A 472 1.49 -7.17 20.83
N LEU A 473 0.63 -7.30 19.80
CA LEU A 473 0.52 -8.39 18.86
C LEU A 473 0.92 -7.88 17.46
N PRO A 474 1.73 -8.62 16.70
CA PRO A 474 2.18 -8.18 15.38
C PRO A 474 1.01 -8.07 14.40
N ASP A 475 1.15 -7.17 13.41
CA ASP A 475 0.18 -6.94 12.31
C ASP A 475 -0.17 -8.20 11.49
N ARG A 476 0.53 -9.33 11.71
CA ARG A 476 0.23 -10.64 11.12
C ARG A 476 0.29 -11.78 12.13
N LEU A 477 -0.79 -12.55 12.22
CA LEU A 477 -0.85 -13.79 12.99
C LEU A 477 -0.74 -15.02 12.09
N PRO A 478 -0.03 -16.08 12.49
CA PRO A 478 0.05 -17.33 11.73
C PRO A 478 -1.21 -18.16 11.99
N ILE A 479 -1.89 -18.59 10.93
CA ILE A 479 -3.16 -19.32 11.03
C ILE A 479 -3.05 -20.74 10.47
N GLU A 480 -3.87 -21.66 10.98
CA GLU A 480 -3.87 -23.04 10.46
C GLU A 480 -4.37 -23.07 9.00
N SER A 481 -3.71 -23.84 8.14
CA SER A 481 -4.21 -24.09 6.78
C SER A 481 -5.23 -25.23 6.81
N SER A 482 -6.45 -24.97 6.32
CA SER A 482 -7.55 -25.97 6.33
C SER A 482 -7.24 -27.22 5.50
N ASN A 483 -6.28 -27.12 4.58
CA ASN A 483 -5.75 -28.21 3.76
C ASN A 483 -4.34 -28.68 4.18
N ALA A 484 -3.87 -28.36 5.39
CA ALA A 484 -2.81 -29.13 6.00
C ALA A 484 -3.26 -30.60 6.06
N LYS A 485 -2.55 -31.51 5.38
CA LYS A 485 -2.79 -32.93 5.56
C LYS A 485 -2.68 -33.23 7.04
N LYS A 486 -3.73 -33.82 7.63
CA LYS A 486 -3.60 -34.61 8.84
C LYS A 486 -2.84 -35.90 8.51
N ASP A 487 -1.57 -35.74 8.16
CA ASP A 487 -0.53 -36.69 8.52
C ASP A 487 -0.54 -36.73 10.04
N THR A 488 -1.45 -37.54 10.60
CA THR A 488 -1.56 -37.77 12.03
C THR A 488 -0.26 -38.42 12.47
N ILE A 489 0.66 -37.57 12.95
CA ILE A 489 1.92 -37.98 13.56
C ILE A 489 1.54 -38.96 14.65
N LYS A 490 1.77 -40.25 14.41
CA LYS A 490 1.13 -41.29 15.23
C LYS A 490 1.62 -41.12 16.67
N PRO A 491 0.70 -41.01 17.65
CA PRO A 491 1.10 -40.82 19.03
C PRO A 491 1.93 -42.04 19.46
N PHE A 492 3.01 -41.81 20.20
CA PHE A 492 3.81 -42.92 20.70
C PHE A 492 3.04 -43.66 21.81
N GLU A 493 2.67 -44.91 21.54
CA GLU A 493 1.88 -45.75 22.46
C GLU A 493 2.72 -46.29 23.63
N GLU A 494 2.07 -46.51 24.79
CA GLU A 494 2.72 -47.19 25.91
C GLU A 494 3.05 -48.64 25.56
N GLY A 495 4.33 -48.98 25.64
CA GLY A 495 4.86 -50.28 25.21
C GLY A 495 5.62 -50.25 23.88
N ALA A 496 5.67 -49.11 23.19
CA ALA A 496 6.49 -48.94 21.98
C ALA A 496 7.94 -49.39 22.20
N ASN A 497 8.43 -50.27 21.32
CA ASN A 497 9.72 -50.94 21.50
C ASN A 497 10.89 -50.04 21.04
N VAL A 498 11.71 -49.62 22.01
CA VAL A 498 12.92 -48.79 21.85
C VAL A 498 13.89 -49.28 20.77
N LYS A 499 13.90 -50.58 20.43
CA LYS A 499 14.80 -51.11 19.40
C LYS A 499 14.45 -50.62 18.00
N ASP A 500 13.17 -50.38 17.73
CA ASP A 500 12.62 -50.22 16.39
C ASP A 500 12.85 -48.80 15.82
N TYR A 501 13.22 -47.85 16.68
CA TYR A 501 13.51 -46.46 16.32
C TYR A 501 15.00 -46.14 16.44
N THR A 502 15.54 -45.24 15.61
CA THR A 502 16.91 -44.73 15.79
C THR A 502 16.93 -43.53 16.75
N LEU A 503 18.07 -43.25 17.39
CA LEU A 503 18.21 -42.05 18.24
C LEU A 503 18.15 -40.74 17.43
N LYS A 504 18.36 -40.82 16.11
CA LYS A 504 18.20 -39.71 15.17
C LYS A 504 16.70 -39.43 14.98
N ILE A 505 15.94 -40.45 14.54
CA ILE A 505 14.49 -40.38 14.32
C ILE A 505 13.76 -39.89 15.57
N LEU A 506 14.01 -40.47 16.76
CA LEU A 506 13.34 -40.03 17.99
C LEU A 506 13.60 -38.54 18.33
N LYS A 507 14.73 -37.97 17.93
CA LYS A 507 15.03 -36.55 18.12
C LYS A 507 14.42 -35.66 17.05
N GLU A 508 14.29 -36.17 15.83
CA GLU A 508 13.56 -35.51 14.74
C GLU A 508 12.05 -35.44 15.09
N GLU A 509 11.50 -36.51 15.65
CA GLU A 509 10.13 -36.58 16.20
C GLU A 509 9.92 -35.63 17.40
N CYS A 510 10.91 -35.47 18.30
CA CYS A 510 10.88 -34.46 19.35
C CYS A 510 10.92 -33.03 18.79
N ALA A 511 11.71 -32.78 17.74
CA ALA A 511 11.80 -31.48 17.09
C ALA A 511 10.51 -31.11 16.35
N ALA A 512 9.89 -32.07 15.66
CA ALA A 512 8.60 -31.90 14.98
C ALA A 512 7.46 -31.57 15.97
N ARG A 513 7.51 -32.09 17.19
CA ARG A 513 6.60 -31.77 18.30
C ARG A 513 6.97 -30.52 19.11
N GLY A 514 8.00 -29.76 18.70
CA GLY A 514 8.42 -28.55 19.40
C GLY A 514 9.03 -28.76 20.80
N ILE A 515 9.35 -30.01 21.19
CA ILE A 515 9.92 -30.33 22.50
C ILE A 515 11.32 -29.69 22.61
N GLU A 516 11.63 -29.00 23.71
CA GLU A 516 12.92 -28.34 23.88
C GLU A 516 14.11 -29.31 23.78
N PRO A 517 15.19 -28.99 23.05
CA PRO A 517 16.38 -29.86 22.93
C PRO A 517 17.06 -30.27 24.24
N ARG A 518 16.80 -29.54 25.34
CA ARG A 518 17.25 -29.87 26.69
C ARG A 518 16.47 -31.03 27.32
N LYS A 519 15.20 -31.22 26.91
CA LYS A 519 14.28 -32.25 27.42
C LYS A 519 14.35 -33.57 26.63
N TRP A 520 14.91 -33.57 25.41
CA TRP A 520 15.03 -34.77 24.54
C TRP A 520 15.75 -35.98 25.17
N GLY A 521 16.49 -35.80 26.27
CA GLY A 521 17.29 -36.87 26.86
C GLY A 521 18.53 -37.27 26.03
N ARG A 522 19.26 -38.27 26.52
CA ARG A 522 20.56 -38.71 25.95
C ARG A 522 20.55 -40.12 25.36
N THR A 523 19.56 -40.94 25.68
CA THR A 523 19.47 -42.36 25.28
C THR A 523 18.09 -42.67 24.73
N LYS A 524 17.98 -43.61 23.77
CA LYS A 524 16.70 -43.93 23.10
C LYS A 524 15.49 -44.13 24.05
N PRO A 525 15.61 -44.85 25.19
CA PRO A 525 14.47 -45.04 26.11
C PRO A 525 13.94 -43.73 26.68
N VAL A 526 14.83 -42.76 26.97
CA VAL A 526 14.43 -41.47 27.54
C VAL A 526 13.75 -40.61 26.48
N VAL A 527 14.29 -40.55 25.26
CA VAL A 527 13.65 -39.78 24.16
C VAL A 527 12.24 -40.32 23.87
N LEU A 528 12.11 -41.66 23.81
CA LEU A 528 10.81 -42.30 23.58
C LEU A 528 9.84 -42.08 24.74
N ALA A 529 10.30 -42.15 25.99
CA ALA A 529 9.44 -41.85 27.15
C ALA A 529 8.94 -40.39 27.12
N THR A 530 9.81 -39.42 26.80
CA THR A 530 9.41 -38.01 26.64
C THR A 530 8.40 -37.80 25.52
N LEU A 531 8.47 -38.59 24.43
CA LEU A 531 7.48 -38.56 23.35
C LEU A 531 6.13 -39.16 23.78
N ILE A 532 6.12 -40.32 24.45
CA ILE A 532 4.90 -40.96 24.98
C ILE A 532 4.21 -40.03 26.00
N GLU A 533 4.98 -39.44 26.91
CA GLU A 533 4.47 -38.51 27.93
C GLU A 533 3.90 -37.23 27.31
N HIS A 534 4.59 -36.65 26.31
CA HIS A 534 4.10 -35.51 25.55
C HIS A 534 2.78 -35.82 24.82
N ASP A 535 2.75 -36.90 24.05
CA ASP A 535 1.59 -37.25 23.22
C ASP A 535 0.36 -37.63 24.07
N LYS A 536 0.58 -38.24 25.24
CA LYS A 536 -0.48 -38.44 26.25
C LYS A 536 -1.12 -37.13 26.72
N THR A 537 -0.35 -36.05 26.83
CA THR A 537 -0.88 -34.73 27.26
C THR A 537 -1.54 -33.92 26.13
N ALA A 538 -1.44 -34.37 24.88
CA ALA A 538 -1.96 -33.63 23.73
C ALA A 538 -3.42 -33.96 23.35
N GLY A 539 -4.01 -35.02 23.92
CA GLY A 539 -5.26 -35.62 23.44
C GLY A 539 -6.55 -34.79 23.55
N ASP A 540 -6.60 -33.80 24.44
CA ASP A 540 -7.83 -33.02 24.77
C ASP A 540 -7.86 -31.61 24.15
N ARG A 541 -7.04 -31.31 23.13
CA ARG A 541 -6.98 -29.96 22.54
C ARG A 541 -8.16 -29.66 21.61
N LEU A 542 -9.10 -28.86 22.13
CA LEU A 542 -9.90 -27.89 21.37
C LEU A 542 -9.01 -27.02 20.45
N PRO A 543 -9.56 -26.40 19.39
CA PRO A 543 -8.78 -25.65 18.42
C PRO A 543 -7.92 -24.53 19.04
N PRO A 544 -6.78 -24.20 18.41
CA PRO A 544 -5.82 -23.24 18.93
C PRO A 544 -6.26 -21.79 18.73
N GLU A 545 -6.90 -21.22 19.75
CA GLU A 545 -7.40 -19.85 19.73
C GLU A 545 -6.37 -18.83 20.27
N LEU A 546 -6.54 -17.56 19.89
CA LEU A 546 -5.90 -16.44 20.60
C LEU A 546 -6.25 -16.50 22.11
N PRO A 547 -5.27 -16.44 23.03
CA PRO A 547 -5.49 -16.62 24.46
C PRO A 547 -6.02 -15.33 25.12
N MET A 548 -7.17 -14.84 24.64
CA MET A 548 -7.83 -13.64 25.13
C MET A 548 -8.65 -13.94 26.38
N ARG A 549 -8.63 -13.03 27.35
CA ARG A 549 -9.44 -13.10 28.57
C ARG A 549 -10.14 -11.78 28.85
N ARG A 550 -11.26 -11.87 29.58
CA ARG A 550 -12.00 -10.74 30.14
C ARG A 550 -11.81 -10.68 31.65
N VAL A 551 -11.42 -9.50 32.15
CA VAL A 551 -11.32 -9.22 33.58
C VAL A 551 -12.72 -9.13 34.19
N THR A 552 -12.96 -9.79 35.32
CA THR A 552 -14.30 -9.86 35.95
C THR A 552 -14.48 -8.94 37.15
N ALA A 553 -13.40 -8.41 37.73
CA ALA A 553 -13.42 -7.49 38.87
C ALA A 553 -12.21 -6.55 38.85
N ASP A 554 -12.37 -5.33 39.38
CA ASP A 554 -11.31 -4.31 39.42
C ASP A 554 -10.08 -4.79 40.22
N VAL A 555 -8.89 -4.65 39.60
CA VAL A 555 -7.59 -4.97 40.19
C VAL A 555 -6.82 -3.67 40.41
N ALA A 556 -6.63 -3.29 41.68
CA ALA A 556 -5.89 -2.08 42.02
C ALA A 556 -4.40 -2.17 41.63
N ALA A 557 -3.84 -1.04 41.18
CA ALA A 557 -2.43 -0.94 40.78
C ALA A 557 -1.46 -1.36 41.90
N GLN A 558 -0.52 -2.25 41.59
CA GLN A 558 0.38 -2.82 42.60
C GLN A 558 1.61 -1.94 42.83
N ALA A 559 1.84 -1.55 44.08
CA ALA A 559 2.93 -0.67 44.49
C ALA A 559 4.19 -1.46 44.90
N GLY A 560 5.14 -1.58 43.98
CA GLY A 560 6.45 -2.21 44.18
C GLY A 560 7.17 -2.38 42.83
N PRO A 561 8.40 -2.93 42.80
CA PRO A 561 9.04 -3.37 41.56
C PRO A 561 8.82 -4.89 41.34
N PRO A 562 8.30 -5.33 40.17
CA PRO A 562 7.74 -4.54 39.06
C PRO A 562 6.41 -3.87 39.44
N LYS A 563 6.17 -2.67 38.91
CA LYS A 563 4.95 -1.89 39.16
C LYS A 563 3.92 -2.23 38.08
N TYR A 564 2.79 -2.78 38.49
CA TYR A 564 1.70 -3.13 37.56
C TYR A 564 0.63 -2.01 37.50
N PRO A 565 0.00 -1.77 36.32
CA PRO A 565 -1.12 -0.86 36.20
C PRO A 565 -2.35 -1.39 36.95
N PRO A 566 -3.40 -0.57 37.16
CA PRO A 566 -4.71 -1.10 37.50
C PRO A 566 -5.32 -1.80 36.28
N PHE A 567 -6.23 -2.74 36.53
CA PHE A 567 -7.10 -3.35 35.51
C PHE A 567 -8.54 -3.23 35.98
N PHE A 568 -9.48 -3.11 35.05
CA PHE A 568 -10.88 -2.84 35.37
C PHE A 568 -11.81 -3.99 34.95
N ALA A 569 -12.93 -4.14 35.62
CA ALA A 569 -13.94 -5.12 35.23
C ALA A 569 -14.40 -4.88 33.78
N THR A 570 -14.67 -5.97 33.05
CA THR A 570 -14.96 -6.06 31.60
C THR A 570 -13.79 -5.85 30.65
N GLU A 571 -12.61 -5.41 31.10
CA GLU A 571 -11.42 -5.18 30.27
C GLU A 571 -10.94 -6.45 29.54
N ILE A 572 -10.44 -6.30 28.31
CA ILE A 572 -9.91 -7.39 27.48
C ILE A 572 -8.38 -7.41 27.57
N VAL A 573 -7.82 -8.56 27.93
CA VAL A 573 -6.38 -8.76 28.10
C VAL A 573 -5.90 -10.02 27.39
N LEU A 574 -4.64 -10.00 26.93
CA LEU A 574 -3.95 -11.16 26.37
C LEU A 574 -3.26 -11.94 27.50
N GLU A 575 -3.49 -13.25 27.63
CA GLU A 575 -2.71 -14.10 28.54
C GLU A 575 -1.33 -14.38 27.94
N ILE A 576 -0.28 -13.91 28.62
CA ILE A 576 1.12 -14.06 28.18
C ILE A 576 1.92 -15.07 29.02
N GLY A 577 1.32 -15.68 30.05
CA GLY A 577 1.92 -16.80 30.77
C GLY A 577 1.30 -17.07 32.15
N GLN A 578 1.63 -18.21 32.75
CA GLN A 578 1.20 -18.57 34.10
C GLN A 578 2.11 -17.98 35.19
N GLY A 579 1.61 -17.99 36.42
CA GLY A 579 2.37 -17.62 37.63
C GLY A 579 3.48 -18.62 37.97
N LYS A 580 4.11 -18.43 39.13
CA LYS A 580 5.04 -19.42 39.71
C LYS A 580 4.24 -20.53 40.40
N ASP A 581 4.85 -21.71 40.57
CA ASP A 581 4.18 -22.88 41.15
C ASP A 581 3.48 -22.55 42.49
N GLY A 582 2.16 -22.81 42.55
CA GLY A 582 1.31 -22.54 43.71
C GLY A 582 0.73 -21.13 43.79
N ASP A 583 0.98 -20.25 42.81
CA ASP A 583 0.44 -18.89 42.76
C ASP A 583 -0.62 -18.77 41.63
N PRO A 584 -1.89 -18.47 41.94
CA PRO A 584 -2.99 -18.50 40.97
C PRO A 584 -3.02 -17.28 40.02
N ALA A 585 -2.06 -16.35 40.12
CA ALA A 585 -2.06 -15.14 39.31
C ALA A 585 -1.31 -15.29 37.98
N LEU A 586 -2.08 -15.20 36.88
CA LEU A 586 -1.60 -15.21 35.50
C LEU A 586 -0.93 -13.88 35.14
N TYR A 587 0.02 -13.94 34.21
CA TYR A 587 0.58 -12.76 33.56
C TYR A 587 -0.26 -12.42 32.33
N VAL A 588 -0.67 -11.15 32.28
CA VAL A 588 -1.51 -10.61 31.22
C VAL A 588 -0.89 -9.34 30.64
N LYS A 589 -1.33 -8.95 29.44
CA LYS A 589 -1.00 -7.68 28.80
C LYS A 589 -2.31 -6.97 28.45
N ASP A 590 -2.46 -5.68 28.80
CA ASP A 590 -3.62 -4.88 28.39
C ASP A 590 -3.51 -4.42 26.93
N TYR A 591 -4.58 -3.81 26.39
CA TYR A 591 -4.58 -3.37 24.99
C TYR A 591 -3.53 -2.27 24.72
N GLU A 592 -3.09 -1.54 25.75
CA GLU A 592 -2.05 -0.50 25.71
C GLU A 592 -0.64 -1.08 25.91
N GLY A 593 -0.50 -2.40 25.75
CA GLY A 593 0.77 -3.12 25.77
C GLY A 593 1.39 -3.30 27.16
N ARG A 594 0.73 -2.85 28.24
CA ARG A 594 1.29 -2.90 29.60
C ARG A 594 1.09 -4.28 30.21
N VAL A 595 2.16 -4.81 30.78
CA VAL A 595 2.16 -6.09 31.49
C VAL A 595 1.54 -5.93 32.88
N GLY A 596 0.70 -6.89 33.27
CA GLY A 596 0.08 -6.99 34.59
C GLY A 596 0.06 -8.40 35.14
N ARG A 597 -0.60 -8.55 36.30
CA ARG A 597 -0.71 -9.82 37.01
C ARG A 597 -2.04 -9.90 37.77
N ILE A 598 -2.86 -10.88 37.43
CA ILE A 598 -4.26 -11.01 37.90
C ILE A 598 -4.56 -12.46 38.28
N ASN A 599 -5.23 -12.68 39.41
CA ASN A 599 -5.69 -14.01 39.83
C ASN A 599 -6.63 -14.62 38.78
N ALA A 600 -6.47 -15.92 38.47
CA ALA A 600 -7.31 -16.60 37.48
C ALA A 600 -8.81 -16.57 37.81
N GLU A 601 -9.18 -16.42 39.08
CA GLU A 601 -10.58 -16.23 39.53
C GLU A 601 -11.20 -14.91 39.02
N ASN A 602 -10.37 -13.91 38.71
CA ASN A 602 -10.77 -12.61 38.17
C ASN A 602 -10.67 -12.56 36.62
N LEU A 603 -10.52 -13.71 35.93
CA LEU A 603 -10.25 -13.80 34.49
C LEU A 603 -11.03 -14.93 33.78
N THR A 604 -12.11 -14.57 33.09
CA THR A 604 -12.85 -15.49 32.20
C THR A 604 -12.15 -15.59 30.84
N ARG A 605 -11.98 -16.79 30.28
CA ARG A 605 -11.48 -16.98 28.90
C ARG A 605 -12.54 -16.52 27.88
N ILE A 606 -12.09 -15.95 26.76
CA ILE A 606 -12.93 -15.75 25.59
C ILE A 606 -12.67 -16.92 24.65
N GLU A 607 -13.70 -17.71 24.39
CA GLU A 607 -13.67 -18.81 23.42
C GLU A 607 -13.94 -18.25 22.02
N GLY A 608 -13.32 -18.84 21.00
CA GLY A 608 -13.51 -18.47 19.59
C GLY A 608 -13.14 -17.04 19.20
N ALA A 609 -12.23 -16.36 19.92
CA ALA A 609 -11.94 -14.93 19.76
C ALA A 609 -11.75 -14.48 18.29
N TRP A 610 -12.70 -13.68 17.78
CA TRP A 610 -12.81 -13.22 16.38
C TRP A 610 -12.87 -14.32 15.30
N GLY A 611 -13.09 -15.58 15.69
CA GLY A 611 -13.05 -16.75 14.82
C GLY A 611 -11.65 -17.02 14.26
N VAL A 612 -10.58 -16.78 15.03
CA VAL A 612 -9.18 -16.97 14.60
C VAL A 612 -8.59 -18.26 15.19
N ALA A 613 -8.17 -19.18 14.32
CA ALA A 613 -7.42 -20.39 14.66
C ALA A 613 -5.93 -20.23 14.26
N LEU A 614 -5.02 -20.50 15.18
CA LEU A 614 -3.59 -20.19 15.10
C LEU A 614 -2.73 -21.43 14.81
N ASP A 615 -1.71 -21.31 13.95
CA ASP A 615 -0.60 -22.28 13.96
C ASP A 615 0.17 -22.14 15.27
N LEU A 616 -0.07 -23.07 16.21
CA LEU A 616 0.60 -23.10 17.52
C LEU A 616 2.13 -23.08 17.42
N THR A 617 2.72 -23.72 16.41
CA THR A 617 4.17 -23.87 16.27
C THR A 617 4.85 -22.55 15.88
N LYS A 618 4.13 -21.67 15.17
CA LYS A 618 4.57 -20.31 14.86
C LYS A 618 4.11 -19.31 15.94
N TRP A 619 2.90 -19.48 16.47
CA TRP A 619 2.37 -18.68 17.59
C TRP A 619 3.24 -18.78 18.85
N ASP A 620 3.69 -19.97 19.24
CA ASP A 620 4.58 -20.14 20.41
C ASP A 620 5.90 -19.37 20.26
N LYS A 621 6.36 -19.08 19.04
CA LYS A 621 7.54 -18.22 18.82
C LYS A 621 7.19 -16.77 19.16
N ILE A 622 6.15 -16.23 18.51
CA ILE A 622 5.62 -14.87 18.74
C ILE A 622 5.32 -14.63 20.23
N LEU A 623 4.58 -15.55 20.86
CA LEU A 623 4.24 -15.49 22.28
C LEU A 623 5.48 -15.54 23.18
N ASN A 624 6.54 -16.26 22.78
CA ASN A 624 7.81 -16.26 23.52
C ASN A 624 8.67 -15.01 23.26
N ASP A 625 8.54 -14.33 22.13
CA ASP A 625 9.17 -13.04 21.87
C ASP A 625 8.48 -11.91 22.68
N ILE A 626 7.14 -11.89 22.69
CA ILE A 626 6.34 -11.02 23.57
C ILE A 626 6.74 -11.18 25.06
N LYS A 627 7.00 -12.42 25.53
CA LYS A 627 7.52 -12.68 26.89
C LYS A 627 8.94 -12.14 27.12
N LYS A 628 9.82 -12.13 26.10
CA LYS A 628 11.19 -11.58 26.20
C LYS A 628 11.16 -10.06 26.32
N GLU A 629 10.39 -9.39 25.46
CA GLU A 629 10.20 -7.94 25.42
C GLU A 629 9.56 -7.41 26.71
N SER A 630 8.53 -8.12 27.18
CA SER A 630 7.90 -7.96 28.49
C SER A 630 8.85 -8.17 29.69
N LYS A 631 10.12 -8.53 29.43
CA LYS A 631 11.18 -8.82 30.42
C LYS A 631 10.82 -9.93 31.42
N LEU A 632 9.79 -10.73 31.13
CA LEU A 632 9.22 -11.72 32.04
C LEU A 632 10.25 -12.79 32.43
N ASN A 633 11.10 -13.18 31.47
CA ASN A 633 12.20 -14.12 31.66
C ASN A 633 13.27 -13.66 32.68
N LYS A 634 13.27 -12.38 33.11
CA LYS A 634 14.13 -11.87 34.20
C LYS A 634 13.46 -11.94 35.58
N LEU A 635 12.13 -12.04 35.65
CA LEU A 635 11.34 -12.12 36.90
C LEU A 635 11.18 -13.56 37.43
N VAL A 636 11.39 -14.56 36.57
CA VAL A 636 11.20 -16.00 36.88
C VAL A 636 12.49 -16.69 37.38
N GLN A 637 13.66 -16.04 37.27
CA GLN A 637 14.94 -16.55 37.78
C GLN A 637 14.86 -16.94 39.27
N PRO A 638 15.28 -18.17 39.67
CA PRO A 638 15.41 -18.55 41.07
C PRO A 638 16.66 -17.91 41.69
N VAL A 639 16.57 -17.44 42.94
CA VAL A 639 17.70 -16.83 43.66
C VAL A 639 18.70 -17.91 44.10
N THR A 640 19.66 -18.24 43.24
CA THR A 640 20.76 -19.16 43.55
C THR A 640 21.94 -18.41 44.16
N GLY A 641 22.02 -18.33 45.49
CA GLY A 641 23.20 -17.73 46.11
C GLY A 641 23.10 -17.35 47.58
N ASP A 642 22.83 -18.32 48.47
CA ASP A 642 23.22 -18.14 49.87
C ASP A 642 23.78 -19.44 50.50
N LYS A 643 24.85 -19.31 51.28
CA LYS A 643 25.58 -20.45 51.85
C LYS A 643 25.18 -20.65 53.31
N ARG A 644 24.64 -21.84 53.63
CA ARG A 644 24.28 -22.24 55.00
C ARG A 644 25.48 -22.10 55.94
N GLY A 645 25.31 -21.34 57.03
CA GLY A 645 26.36 -20.98 58.00
C GLY A 645 25.91 -21.01 59.47
N ALA A 646 25.20 -22.06 59.88
CA ALA A 646 24.96 -22.52 61.26
C ALA A 646 24.45 -21.54 62.35
N GLY A 647 23.22 -21.81 62.84
CA GLY A 647 22.99 -21.99 64.28
C GLY A 647 22.31 -20.88 65.10
N THR A 648 21.21 -21.25 65.79
CA THR A 648 20.73 -20.76 67.13
C THR A 648 20.41 -19.25 67.32
N ALA A 649 19.31 -18.84 67.99
CA ALA A 649 18.19 -19.54 68.62
C ALA A 649 16.96 -18.60 68.83
N LEU A 650 15.86 -19.16 69.37
CA LEU A 650 14.80 -18.59 70.24
C LEU A 650 15.01 -17.11 70.68
N THR A 651 14.04 -16.16 70.66
CA THR A 651 12.61 -16.22 71.08
C THR A 651 11.72 -15.07 70.52
N THR A 652 10.45 -15.38 70.21
CA THR A 652 9.13 -14.80 70.63
C THR A 652 8.94 -13.30 71.09
N PRO A 653 7.70 -12.72 71.16
CA PRO A 653 7.40 -11.44 70.48
C PRO A 653 6.63 -10.34 71.27
N ALA A 654 6.52 -9.13 70.68
CA ALA A 654 5.53 -8.06 71.01
C ALA A 654 5.59 -6.92 69.94
N ALA A 655 4.61 -6.04 69.70
CA ALA A 655 3.15 -6.08 69.89
C ALA A 655 2.48 -4.96 69.03
N LYS A 656 1.15 -5.02 68.81
CA LYS A 656 0.38 -4.02 68.01
C LYS A 656 0.21 -2.67 68.75
N LYS A 657 0.20 -1.54 68.01
CA LYS A 657 -0.97 -0.61 67.93
C LYS A 657 -0.78 0.60 66.99
N GLN A 658 -1.90 1.18 66.58
CA GLN A 658 -2.02 2.39 65.74
C GLN A 658 -1.92 3.68 66.59
N LYS A 659 -1.60 4.84 65.96
CA LYS A 659 -2.50 6.02 65.95
C LYS A 659 -2.05 7.18 65.04
N THR A 660 -2.90 7.50 64.07
CA THR A 660 -3.35 8.83 63.58
C THR A 660 -2.53 10.12 63.80
N ALA A 661 -2.25 10.78 62.66
CA ALA A 661 -2.57 12.19 62.32
C ALA A 661 -1.59 13.36 62.62
N THR A 662 -1.85 14.45 61.88
CA THR A 662 -1.32 15.84 61.92
C THR A 662 0.06 16.15 61.27
N THR A 663 -0.02 16.79 60.10
CA THR A 663 0.86 17.89 59.62
C THR A 663 0.77 19.11 60.58
N PRO A 664 1.69 20.13 60.59
CA PRO A 664 2.31 20.73 59.38
C PRO A 664 3.74 21.38 59.47
N VAL A 665 4.41 21.46 58.31
CA VAL A 665 5.14 22.67 57.76
C VAL A 665 6.40 23.25 58.45
N LYS A 666 7.37 23.67 57.58
CA LYS A 666 8.40 24.77 57.63
C LYS A 666 9.92 24.46 57.69
N LYS A 667 10.58 24.90 56.61
CA LYS A 667 11.87 25.67 56.50
C LYS A 667 13.25 24.98 56.51
N THR A 668 14.02 25.37 55.49
CA THR A 668 15.46 25.21 55.20
C THR A 668 16.38 26.14 56.01
N PRO A 669 17.69 25.81 56.15
CA PRO A 669 18.77 26.78 55.88
C PRO A 669 20.10 26.14 55.36
N VAL A 670 20.50 26.17 54.08
CA VAL A 670 21.21 27.24 53.32
C VAL A 670 22.60 27.69 53.87
N LYS A 671 23.68 27.51 53.06
CA LYS A 671 25.06 28.14 53.09
C LYS A 671 26.03 27.65 54.21
N LYS A 672 27.38 27.72 54.11
CA LYS A 672 28.43 28.10 53.09
C LYS A 672 29.75 27.36 53.50
N ALA A 673 30.54 26.71 52.64
CA ALA A 673 31.52 27.18 51.62
C ALA A 673 32.88 27.72 52.12
N THR A 674 33.99 27.14 51.62
CA THR A 674 35.36 27.74 51.53
C THR A 674 36.23 27.04 50.46
N THR A 675 37.26 27.73 49.98
CA THR A 675 38.17 27.43 48.82
C THR A 675 39.58 27.99 49.17
N PRO A 676 40.64 28.16 48.31
CA PRO A 676 40.96 27.69 46.92
C PRO A 676 42.45 27.28 46.62
N VAL A 677 42.81 27.04 45.32
CA VAL A 677 44.08 27.45 44.61
C VAL A 677 45.41 26.72 44.96
N LYS A 678 46.43 26.40 44.11
CA LYS A 678 46.84 26.41 42.64
C LYS A 678 48.10 25.46 42.52
N LYS A 679 48.83 25.23 41.39
CA LYS A 679 48.61 24.98 39.94
C LYS A 679 49.98 25.07 39.19
N ALA A 680 50.40 24.07 38.39
CA ALA A 680 51.57 24.19 37.48
C ALA A 680 51.58 23.18 36.28
N ASP A 681 52.05 23.66 35.11
CA ASP A 681 52.49 22.90 33.90
C ASP A 681 54.02 23.19 33.68
N PRO A 682 54.77 23.00 32.54
CA PRO A 682 54.35 22.91 31.11
C PRO A 682 55.22 22.13 30.04
N VAL A 683 54.68 22.06 28.81
CA VAL A 683 55.33 22.37 27.48
C VAL A 683 56.06 21.31 26.56
N LYS A 684 55.54 21.25 25.30
CA LYS A 684 56.13 20.93 23.93
C LYS A 684 56.86 19.61 23.60
N SER A 685 56.41 18.91 22.53
CA SER A 685 56.98 19.00 21.15
C SER A 685 56.36 17.97 20.14
N THR A 686 56.68 18.13 18.85
CA THR A 686 56.35 17.28 17.66
C THR A 686 57.62 17.21 16.76
N PRO A 687 57.75 16.42 15.65
CA PRO A 687 56.71 15.76 14.80
C PRO A 687 57.05 14.34 14.23
N SER A 688 56.24 13.90 13.24
CA SER A 688 56.59 13.12 12.03
C SER A 688 56.36 11.58 11.92
N LEU A 689 56.01 11.23 10.68
CA LEU A 689 55.56 9.97 10.08
C LEU A 689 56.54 8.78 10.14
N LEU A 690 56.01 7.54 10.13
CA LEU A 690 56.27 6.54 9.06
C LEU A 690 55.34 5.30 9.15
N PHE A 691 55.32 4.50 8.08
CA PHE A 691 54.43 3.33 7.84
C PHE A 691 55.18 1.99 7.95
N LYS A 692 54.46 0.87 7.73
CA LYS A 692 54.92 -0.55 7.53
C LYS A 692 55.15 -1.39 8.81
N GLU A 693 54.85 -2.70 8.85
CA GLU A 693 54.08 -3.54 7.89
C GLU A 693 53.42 -4.77 8.55
N ASN A 694 52.56 -5.45 7.78
CA ASN A 694 51.82 -6.65 8.14
C ASN A 694 52.74 -7.86 8.41
N ASN A 695 52.15 -8.93 8.98
CA ASN A 695 52.36 -10.26 8.42
C ASN A 695 51.10 -11.11 8.55
N GLU A 696 50.72 -11.74 7.44
CA GLU A 696 49.60 -12.69 7.32
C GLU A 696 50.11 -14.12 7.53
N LYS A 697 49.19 -15.10 7.50
CA LYS A 697 49.36 -16.38 6.76
C LYS A 697 47.98 -17.05 6.58
N GLU A 698 47.52 -17.15 5.32
CA GLU A 698 47.60 -18.36 4.45
C GLU A 698 46.63 -19.48 4.93
N PHE A 699 45.45 -19.78 4.33
CA PHE A 699 44.87 -19.68 2.96
C PHE A 699 44.99 -21.00 2.13
N GLU A 700 44.18 -21.09 1.06
CA GLU A 700 43.91 -22.23 0.14
C GLU A 700 42.88 -23.28 0.62
N GLY A 701 41.98 -23.83 -0.22
CA GLY A 701 41.61 -23.60 -1.64
C GLY A 701 40.56 -24.67 -2.06
N ARG A 702 39.69 -24.56 -3.08
CA ARG A 702 39.51 -23.71 -4.29
C ARG A 702 38.00 -23.42 -4.44
N GLN A 703 37.44 -22.37 -5.07
CA GLN A 703 37.74 -21.55 -6.26
C GLN A 703 37.33 -22.14 -7.63
N ASP A 704 36.28 -21.57 -8.23
CA ASP A 704 36.21 -21.02 -9.60
C ASP A 704 35.00 -20.05 -9.66
N ASN A 705 35.13 -18.74 -9.97
CA ASN A 705 35.33 -18.08 -11.28
C ASN A 705 34.06 -18.08 -12.17
N LYS A 706 33.47 -16.97 -12.65
CA LYS A 706 33.71 -15.49 -12.58
C LYS A 706 32.34 -14.77 -12.64
N GLY A 707 32.21 -13.47 -12.36
CA GLY A 707 33.23 -12.47 -12.04
C GLY A 707 32.70 -11.37 -11.11
N SER A 708 33.60 -10.52 -10.63
CA SER A 708 33.36 -9.53 -9.57
C SER A 708 32.95 -8.16 -10.12
N ASP A 709 31.89 -7.59 -9.57
CA ASP A 709 31.65 -6.14 -9.59
C ASP A 709 32.26 -5.51 -8.32
N SER A 710 32.81 -4.31 -8.40
CA SER A 710 33.67 -3.75 -7.35
C SER A 710 33.70 -2.22 -7.33
N SER A 711 32.54 -1.57 -7.19
CA SER A 711 32.46 -0.11 -7.00
C SER A 711 31.20 0.35 -6.27
N LEU A 712 31.36 0.92 -5.08
CA LEU A 712 30.84 2.25 -4.67
C LEU A 712 31.22 2.52 -3.20
N LEU A 713 31.84 3.67 -2.94
CA LEU A 713 32.45 4.03 -1.64
C LEU A 713 31.53 4.92 -0.79
N PHE A 714 30.26 4.54 -0.62
CA PHE A 714 29.28 5.33 0.16
C PHE A 714 28.30 4.44 0.94
N LYS A 715 27.74 4.98 2.02
CA LYS A 715 26.59 4.39 2.74
C LYS A 715 25.43 5.37 2.72
N ARG A 716 24.37 5.06 1.98
CA ARG A 716 23.03 5.64 2.20
C ARG A 716 22.42 4.91 3.40
N ASN A 717 22.14 5.62 4.49
CA ASN A 717 21.61 5.05 5.73
C ASN A 717 20.14 5.48 5.87
N THR A 718 19.25 4.77 5.17
CA THR A 718 17.90 5.24 4.76
C THR A 718 16.83 5.23 5.85
N ASP A 719 17.04 4.48 6.93
CA ASP A 719 15.99 4.13 7.88
C ASP A 719 16.47 4.29 9.33
N HIS A 720 16.44 5.53 9.81
CA HIS A 720 16.50 5.86 11.24
C HIS A 720 15.16 6.49 11.64
N PRO A 721 14.20 5.69 12.14
CA PRO A 721 12.88 6.20 12.50
C PRO A 721 13.00 7.18 13.66
N ARG A 722 12.05 8.11 13.72
CA ARG A 722 12.00 9.12 14.77
C ARG A 722 10.65 9.14 15.47
N GLU A 723 10.56 9.96 16.52
CA GLU A 723 9.45 9.98 17.48
C GLU A 723 8.10 10.00 16.76
N GLN A 724 7.33 8.91 16.92
CA GLN A 724 6.06 8.73 16.22
C GLN A 724 5.06 9.81 16.65
N ILE A 725 4.65 10.64 15.69
CA ILE A 725 3.50 11.52 15.80
C ILE A 725 2.65 11.30 14.53
N ASP A 726 1.40 10.89 14.73
CA ASP A 726 0.36 10.74 13.70
C ASP A 726 0.73 9.96 12.41
N SER A 727 1.10 8.69 12.58
CA SER A 727 1.00 7.61 11.57
C SER A 727 1.86 7.71 10.29
N LEU A 728 2.68 8.75 10.12
CA LEU A 728 3.57 8.93 8.96
C LEU A 728 5.06 8.83 9.36
N ASP A 729 5.80 7.95 8.67
CA ASP A 729 7.24 7.69 8.92
C ASP A 729 8.11 8.72 8.19
N LEU A 730 8.47 9.82 8.86
CA LEU A 730 9.32 10.89 8.33
C LEU A 730 10.79 10.46 8.29
N LYS A 731 11.39 10.43 7.09
CA LYS A 731 12.75 9.91 6.89
C LYS A 731 13.76 11.02 6.60
N VAL A 732 15.02 10.63 6.73
CA VAL A 732 16.17 11.47 6.42
C VAL A 732 17.18 10.70 5.59
N ASP A 733 17.76 11.37 4.61
CA ASP A 733 18.76 10.83 3.70
C ASP A 733 20.12 11.46 4.05
N ILE A 734 21.01 10.66 4.65
CA ILE A 734 22.34 11.10 5.07
C ILE A 734 23.35 10.74 3.96
N ILE A 735 23.96 11.76 3.36
CA ILE A 735 24.98 11.64 2.32
C ILE A 735 26.31 12.20 2.85
N HIS A 736 27.37 11.40 2.82
CA HIS A 736 28.67 11.76 3.37
C HIS A 736 29.82 10.99 2.68
N PRO A 737 31.09 11.48 2.75
CA PRO A 737 32.25 10.74 2.23
C PRO A 737 32.50 9.42 2.96
N ALA A 738 32.96 8.37 2.27
CA ALA A 738 33.32 7.08 2.90
C ALA A 738 34.30 7.20 4.07
N ASN A 739 35.34 8.01 3.89
CA ASN A 739 36.48 8.10 4.81
C ASN A 739 36.28 9.21 5.86
N LEU A 740 35.04 9.40 6.33
CA LEU A 740 34.69 10.44 7.28
C LEU A 740 35.11 10.04 8.71
N ILE A 741 36.15 10.68 9.23
CA ILE A 741 36.73 10.35 10.55
C ILE A 741 36.20 11.27 11.66
N SER A 742 35.74 12.49 11.34
CA SER A 742 35.15 13.42 12.30
C SER A 742 34.25 14.45 11.62
N ILE A 743 33.28 15.04 12.35
CA ILE A 743 32.43 16.13 11.86
C ILE A 743 32.41 17.32 12.81
N SER A 744 32.63 18.51 12.24
CA SER A 744 32.41 19.81 12.91
C SER A 744 31.19 20.55 12.35
N THR A 745 30.84 20.32 11.08
CA THR A 745 29.74 21.00 10.38
C THR A 745 28.92 19.98 9.61
N ALA A 746 27.60 20.20 9.56
CA ALA A 746 26.65 19.44 8.74
C ALA A 746 25.61 20.39 8.12
N VAL A 747 25.03 19.97 7.00
CA VAL A 747 23.94 20.69 6.32
C VAL A 747 22.64 19.95 6.58
N LEU A 748 21.62 20.63 7.11
CA LEU A 748 20.24 20.16 7.03
C LEU A 748 19.62 20.78 5.76
N TYR A 749 19.20 19.95 4.81
CA TYR A 749 18.57 20.38 3.58
C TYR A 749 17.06 20.09 3.59
N LEU A 750 16.27 21.10 3.23
CA LEU A 750 14.83 21.07 3.09
C LEU A 750 14.47 21.21 1.61
N HIS A 751 13.70 20.25 1.10
CA HIS A 751 13.38 20.16 -0.33
C HIS A 751 12.41 21.24 -0.83
N GLY A 752 12.33 21.39 -2.16
CA GLY A 752 11.34 22.22 -2.85
C GLY A 752 9.93 21.59 -2.89
N GLY A 753 9.19 21.83 -3.98
CA GLY A 753 7.87 21.20 -4.20
C GLY A 753 6.67 21.95 -3.60
N GLY A 754 6.76 23.27 -3.47
CA GLY A 754 5.59 24.12 -3.14
C GLY A 754 4.90 23.77 -1.81
N LEU A 755 5.62 23.21 -0.83
CA LEU A 755 5.07 22.74 0.45
C LEU A 755 4.00 21.63 0.31
N THR A 756 3.83 21.08 -0.90
CA THR A 756 2.67 20.27 -1.27
C THR A 756 3.05 18.96 -1.96
N GLY A 757 4.17 18.89 -2.69
CA GLY A 757 4.68 17.66 -3.31
C GLY A 757 6.18 17.45 -3.09
N PHE A 758 6.68 16.33 -3.61
CA PHE A 758 8.04 15.79 -3.47
C PHE A 758 8.49 15.46 -2.02
N ASN A 759 9.69 14.88 -1.91
CA ASN A 759 10.28 14.40 -0.66
C ASN A 759 11.79 14.74 -0.60
N ARG A 760 12.51 14.24 0.41
CA ARG A 760 13.96 14.43 0.61
C ARG A 760 14.86 13.99 -0.55
N GLU A 761 14.36 13.24 -1.54
CA GLU A 761 15.13 12.82 -2.71
C GLU A 761 15.25 13.94 -3.76
N LEU A 762 14.45 15.01 -3.66
CA LEU A 762 14.56 16.24 -4.46
C LEU A 762 15.74 17.12 -4.01
N LEU A 763 16.97 16.60 -4.19
CA LEU A 763 18.23 17.26 -3.86
C LEU A 763 19.05 17.56 -5.13
N PRO A 764 19.39 18.83 -5.45
CA PRO A 764 20.23 19.16 -6.59
C PRO A 764 21.65 18.56 -6.53
N PRO A 765 22.21 18.05 -7.66
CA PRO A 765 23.54 17.43 -7.68
C PRO A 765 24.66 18.33 -7.16
N HIS A 766 24.69 19.60 -7.58
CA HIS A 766 25.73 20.54 -7.14
C HIS A 766 25.70 20.82 -5.61
N ILE A 767 24.55 20.70 -4.94
CA ILE A 767 24.46 20.88 -3.48
C ILE A 767 25.11 19.68 -2.78
N ALA A 768 24.76 18.46 -3.19
CA ALA A 768 25.40 17.24 -2.68
C ALA A 768 26.93 17.26 -2.93
N GLN A 769 27.33 17.63 -4.14
CA GLN A 769 28.73 17.76 -4.56
C GLN A 769 29.49 18.79 -3.70
N SER A 770 28.91 19.96 -3.46
CA SER A 770 29.49 21.01 -2.61
C SER A 770 29.69 20.57 -1.16
N CYS A 771 28.79 19.74 -0.61
CA CYS A 771 28.91 19.20 0.74
C CYS A 771 30.01 18.14 0.83
N LEU A 772 30.02 17.21 -0.13
CA LEU A 772 30.98 16.10 -0.21
C LEU A 772 32.43 16.61 -0.36
N LEU A 773 32.67 17.58 -1.25
CA LEU A 773 33.99 18.23 -1.43
C LEU A 773 34.51 18.91 -0.15
N ARG A 774 33.61 19.32 0.75
CA ARG A 774 33.94 19.96 2.04
C ARG A 774 34.06 18.98 3.21
N ASN A 775 33.78 17.71 2.98
CA ASN A 775 33.60 16.68 4.01
C ASN A 775 32.51 17.04 5.05
N TRP A 776 31.46 17.76 4.62
CA TRP A 776 30.29 18.03 5.46
C TRP A 776 29.20 17.02 5.09
N PRO A 777 28.65 16.24 6.04
CA PRO A 777 27.45 15.47 5.77
C PRO A 777 26.30 16.40 5.42
N ILE A 778 25.54 16.05 4.39
CA ILE A 778 24.22 16.63 4.12
C ILE A 778 23.15 15.62 4.56
N VAL A 779 22.17 16.13 5.30
CA VAL A 779 20.99 15.40 5.75
C VAL A 779 19.80 16.05 5.05
N SER A 780 19.27 15.38 4.03
CA SER A 780 18.03 15.79 3.38
C SER A 780 16.85 15.22 4.16
N ALA A 781 15.84 16.02 4.50
CA ALA A 781 14.76 15.61 5.40
C ALA A 781 13.37 15.71 4.75
N ASP A 782 12.53 14.71 5.02
CA ASP A 782 11.09 14.76 4.73
C ASP A 782 10.38 15.66 5.75
N TYR A 783 9.30 16.32 5.33
CA TYR A 783 8.36 17.04 6.20
C TYR A 783 6.92 16.82 5.70
N ARG A 784 5.92 16.89 6.61
CA ARG A 784 4.51 16.66 6.25
C ARG A 784 4.00 17.73 5.28
N LEU A 785 3.21 17.32 4.28
CA LEU A 785 2.83 18.18 3.14
C LEU A 785 1.42 18.78 3.29
N MET A 786 1.24 20.00 2.77
CA MET A 786 -0.07 20.63 2.61
C MET A 786 -0.92 19.92 1.54
N PRO A 787 -2.27 20.04 1.58
CA PRO A 787 -3.07 20.71 2.62
C PRO A 787 -3.33 19.86 3.88
N GLN A 788 -2.85 18.62 3.94
CA GLN A 788 -3.09 17.72 5.06
C GLN A 788 -2.35 18.14 6.34
N ALA A 789 -1.12 18.63 6.20
CA ALA A 789 -0.33 19.21 7.29
C ALA A 789 -0.73 20.67 7.55
N SER A 790 -0.86 21.06 8.82
CA SER A 790 -0.92 22.48 9.18
C SER A 790 0.46 23.13 9.16
N ALA A 791 0.49 24.47 9.21
CA ALA A 791 1.71 25.25 9.40
C ALA A 791 2.52 24.83 10.65
N GLN A 792 1.84 24.38 11.71
CA GLN A 792 2.50 23.92 12.95
C GLN A 792 3.09 22.52 12.78
N ASP A 793 2.40 21.62 12.06
CA ASP A 793 2.90 20.28 11.78
C ASP A 793 4.24 20.32 11.04
N MET A 794 4.31 21.11 9.97
CA MET A 794 5.57 21.36 9.25
C MET A 794 6.63 21.98 10.17
N LEU A 795 6.29 22.95 11.02
CA LEU A 795 7.27 23.57 11.93
C LEU A 795 7.83 22.56 12.95
N ASP A 796 6.97 21.69 13.50
CA ASP A 796 7.37 20.67 14.46
C ASP A 796 8.25 19.58 13.81
N ASP A 797 8.00 19.24 12.53
CA ASP A 797 8.85 18.34 11.74
C ASP A 797 10.25 18.94 11.51
N LEU A 798 10.35 20.27 11.35
CA LEU A 798 11.62 20.97 11.11
C LEU A 798 12.43 21.18 12.40
N ILE A 799 11.76 21.59 13.49
CA ILE A 799 12.35 21.65 14.83
C ILE A 799 12.84 20.27 15.23
N SER A 800 12.07 19.23 14.90
CA SER A 800 12.52 17.85 14.96
C SER A 800 13.76 17.69 14.10
N ALA A 801 13.68 17.68 12.76
CA ALA A 801 14.78 17.38 11.82
C ALA A 801 16.12 18.00 12.25
N TYR A 802 16.10 19.29 12.59
CA TYR A 802 17.25 20.04 13.11
C TYR A 802 17.90 19.40 14.35
N SER A 803 17.10 18.99 15.33
CA SER A 803 17.59 18.38 16.57
C SER A 803 18.23 16.99 16.36
N PHE A 804 17.92 16.25 15.28
CA PHE A 804 18.62 14.99 14.96
C PHE A 804 20.00 15.24 14.36
N VAL A 805 20.10 16.24 13.48
CA VAL A 805 21.39 16.72 12.96
C VAL A 805 22.28 17.24 14.11
N HIS A 806 21.67 17.78 15.17
CA HIS A 806 22.36 18.24 16.38
C HIS A 806 22.76 17.12 17.33
N ASP A 807 21.83 16.23 17.70
CA ASP A 807 21.98 15.30 18.82
C ASP A 807 22.31 13.85 18.42
N ASN A 808 21.96 13.40 17.20
CA ASN A 808 22.02 11.98 16.81
C ASN A 808 23.03 11.67 15.69
N LEU A 809 23.30 12.61 14.79
CA LEU A 809 24.07 12.37 13.55
C LEU A 809 25.47 11.78 13.80
N ARG A 810 26.16 12.15 14.88
CA ARG A 810 27.49 11.62 15.24
C ARG A 810 27.46 10.13 15.58
N ASP A 811 26.47 9.69 16.33
CA ASP A 811 26.34 8.30 16.78
C ASP A 811 25.91 7.40 15.61
N ILE A 812 25.03 7.90 14.73
CA ILE A 812 24.59 7.20 13.51
C ILE A 812 25.75 7.01 12.51
N LEU A 813 26.68 7.95 12.46
CA LEU A 813 27.91 7.86 11.67
C LEU A 813 29.06 7.12 12.39
N ALA A 814 28.82 6.60 13.60
CA ALA A 814 29.76 5.82 14.41
C ALA A 814 31.14 6.48 14.62
N LEU A 815 31.18 7.81 14.73
CA LEU A 815 32.42 8.59 14.83
C LEU A 815 33.02 8.54 16.24
N GLU A 816 34.35 8.50 16.36
CA GLU A 816 35.03 8.42 17.66
C GLU A 816 34.75 9.65 18.53
N GLN A 817 34.58 9.44 19.85
CA GLN A 817 34.22 10.49 20.81
C GLN A 817 35.39 11.40 21.19
N GLY A 818 35.85 12.21 20.23
CA GLY A 818 36.78 13.31 20.44
C GLY A 818 36.20 14.43 21.32
N GLN A 819 37.07 15.12 22.07
CA GLN A 819 36.65 16.10 23.09
C GLN A 819 36.23 17.48 22.53
N ASN A 820 35.20 17.55 21.69
CA ASN A 820 34.29 18.71 21.72
C ASN A 820 32.87 18.39 21.21
N LYS A 821 31.86 19.03 21.81
CA LYS A 821 30.52 18.41 21.98
C LYS A 821 29.39 18.82 21.03
N LYS A 822 29.60 19.75 20.10
CA LYS A 822 28.53 20.26 19.21
C LYS A 822 28.86 20.04 17.73
N ILE A 823 27.82 19.92 16.91
CA ILE A 823 27.85 20.00 15.45
C ILE A 823 27.31 21.38 15.06
N ASP A 824 28.03 22.11 14.22
CA ASP A 824 27.57 23.38 13.66
C ASP A 824 26.67 23.09 12.46
N ILE A 825 25.40 23.50 12.54
CA ILE A 825 24.40 23.20 11.50
C ILE A 825 24.24 24.39 10.59
N ILE A 826 24.30 24.15 9.28
CA ILE A 826 23.82 25.07 8.25
C ILE A 826 22.39 24.63 7.92
N LEU A 827 21.43 25.55 8.06
CA LEU A 827 20.05 25.31 7.67
C LEU A 827 19.87 25.76 6.22
N MET A 828 19.50 24.84 5.34
CA MET A 828 19.46 25.04 3.90
C MET A 828 18.14 24.57 3.30
N GLY A 829 17.73 25.21 2.20
CA GLY A 829 16.66 24.69 1.36
C GLY A 829 16.51 25.46 0.06
N SER A 830 15.66 24.92 -0.82
CA SER A 830 15.34 25.51 -2.13
C SER A 830 13.83 25.76 -2.26
N SER A 831 13.42 26.88 -2.87
CA SER A 831 12.01 27.23 -3.09
C SER A 831 11.18 27.16 -1.78
N ALA A 832 10.24 26.20 -1.68
CA ALA A 832 9.47 25.91 -0.47
C ALA A 832 10.34 25.60 0.77
N GLY A 833 11.37 24.77 0.65
CA GLY A 833 12.28 24.44 1.74
C GLY A 833 13.11 25.64 2.20
N ALA A 834 13.32 26.64 1.33
CA ALA A 834 13.92 27.91 1.72
C ALA A 834 12.94 28.78 2.54
N TYR A 835 11.66 28.83 2.20
CA TYR A 835 10.63 29.46 3.05
C TYR A 835 10.56 28.79 4.43
N LEU A 836 10.56 27.46 4.47
CA LEU A 836 10.62 26.69 5.72
C LEU A 836 11.92 26.96 6.52
N SER A 837 13.06 27.15 5.84
CA SER A 837 14.32 27.55 6.48
C SER A 837 14.22 28.92 7.17
N PHE A 838 13.57 29.89 6.51
CA PHE A 838 13.31 31.19 7.13
C PHE A 838 12.33 31.08 8.31
N LEU A 839 11.22 30.36 8.12
CA LEU A 839 10.16 30.23 9.12
C LEU A 839 10.62 29.50 10.39
N ALA A 840 11.41 28.42 10.27
CA ALA A 840 11.84 27.62 11.41
C ALA A 840 12.90 28.34 12.27
N LYS A 841 13.76 29.16 11.66
CA LYS A 841 14.96 29.76 12.28
C LYS A 841 14.72 30.53 13.61
N PRO A 842 13.59 31.21 13.86
CA PRO A 842 13.28 31.83 15.15
C PRO A 842 12.88 30.84 16.27
N TYR A 843 12.46 29.62 15.92
CA TYR A 843 11.95 28.62 16.86
C TYR A 843 13.00 27.57 17.27
N LEU A 844 14.17 27.54 16.60
CA LEU A 844 15.25 26.59 16.88
C LEU A 844 15.98 26.90 18.20
N SER A 845 16.02 25.92 19.11
CA SER A 845 16.62 26.02 20.46
C SER A 845 18.13 26.26 20.48
N SER A 846 18.83 25.84 19.42
CA SER A 846 20.19 26.24 19.10
C SER A 846 20.17 26.92 17.73
N PRO A 847 20.70 28.15 17.56
CA PRO A 847 20.76 28.76 16.24
C PRO A 847 21.70 27.98 15.31
N PRO A 848 21.35 27.80 14.03
CA PRO A 848 22.31 27.37 13.00
C PRO A 848 23.38 28.45 12.81
N ILE A 849 24.55 28.06 12.32
CA ILE A 849 25.64 29.00 12.02
C ILE A 849 25.37 29.85 10.78
N ALA A 850 24.55 29.35 9.85
CA ALA A 850 24.02 30.11 8.73
C ALA A 850 22.65 29.57 8.31
N VAL A 851 21.80 30.45 7.79
CA VAL A 851 20.68 30.09 6.91
C VAL A 851 21.13 30.31 5.47
N PHE A 852 21.03 29.31 4.61
CA PHE A 852 21.47 29.39 3.21
C PHE A 852 20.35 28.93 2.27
N THR A 853 19.71 29.87 1.57
CA THR A 853 18.51 29.61 0.78
C THR A 853 18.70 29.84 -0.71
N TYR A 854 18.01 29.02 -1.50
CA TYR A 854 17.94 29.10 -2.95
C TYR A 854 16.52 29.50 -3.36
N TYR A 855 16.34 30.66 -4.01
CA TYR A 855 15.10 31.14 -4.65
C TYR A 855 13.81 30.92 -3.83
N GLY A 856 13.90 31.13 -2.52
CA GLY A 856 12.79 30.97 -1.59
C GLY A 856 12.09 32.27 -1.25
N CYS A 857 10.77 32.19 -1.03
CA CYS A 857 10.03 33.28 -0.42
C CYS A 857 10.43 33.44 1.06
N PRO A 858 10.72 34.65 1.56
CA PRO A 858 10.97 34.86 2.99
C PRO A 858 9.70 34.93 3.86
N THR A 859 8.56 35.36 3.30
CA THR A 859 7.27 35.45 3.98
C THR A 859 6.10 35.51 2.99
N VAL A 860 5.00 34.80 3.27
CA VAL A 860 3.76 34.92 2.46
C VAL A 860 3.02 36.24 2.73
N HIS A 861 3.36 36.96 3.80
CA HIS A 861 2.81 38.27 4.16
C HIS A 861 3.54 39.43 3.46
N ASP A 862 3.70 39.32 2.14
CA ASP A 862 4.24 40.39 1.28
C ASP A 862 3.35 41.65 1.29
N PRO A 863 3.90 42.85 1.59
CA PRO A 863 3.17 44.13 1.51
C PRO A 863 2.54 44.43 0.14
N LYS A 864 3.09 43.90 -0.96
CA LYS A 864 2.58 44.06 -2.32
C LYS A 864 1.49 43.03 -2.69
N LYS A 865 1.16 42.13 -1.76
CA LYS A 865 0.08 41.13 -1.86
C LYS A 865 0.21 40.14 -3.03
N TYR A 866 1.43 39.79 -3.41
CA TYR A 866 1.70 38.85 -4.49
C TYR A 866 0.99 37.50 -4.28
N PHE A 867 1.16 36.88 -3.10
CA PHE A 867 0.45 35.66 -2.69
C PHE A 867 -0.95 35.91 -2.09
N ALA A 868 -1.36 37.17 -1.99
CA ALA A 868 -2.64 37.60 -1.43
C ALA A 868 -3.52 38.29 -2.51
N SER A 869 -3.48 37.72 -3.71
CA SER A 869 -4.25 38.13 -4.88
C SER A 869 -4.74 36.88 -5.61
N ASN A 870 -5.95 36.91 -6.18
CA ASN A 870 -6.55 35.76 -6.88
C ASN A 870 -5.93 35.57 -8.28
N LYS A 871 -4.60 35.48 -8.33
CA LYS A 871 -3.78 35.50 -9.54
C LYS A 871 -3.29 34.08 -9.84
N THR A 872 -3.60 33.58 -11.04
CA THR A 872 -2.95 32.40 -11.59
C THR A 872 -1.44 32.64 -11.73
N LEU A 873 -0.61 31.79 -11.14
CA LEU A 873 0.84 31.77 -11.38
C LEU A 873 1.17 30.82 -12.54
N LEU A 874 2.30 31.06 -13.21
CA LEU A 874 2.85 30.33 -14.37
C LEU A 874 1.98 30.21 -15.64
N ARG A 875 0.66 30.43 -15.59
CA ARG A 875 -0.24 30.33 -16.76
C ARG A 875 -1.41 31.32 -16.73
N GLU A 876 -2.02 31.60 -17.88
CA GLU A 876 -3.16 32.52 -17.98
C GLU A 876 -4.49 31.88 -17.51
N THR A 877 -4.70 30.60 -17.79
CA THR A 877 -5.96 29.89 -17.48
C THR A 877 -5.98 29.44 -16.00
N PRO A 878 -7.00 29.82 -15.20
CA PRO A 878 -7.11 29.38 -13.81
C PRO A 878 -7.01 27.85 -13.64
N TYR A 879 -6.54 27.42 -12.47
CA TYR A 879 -6.61 26.03 -12.03
C TYR A 879 -7.99 25.71 -11.45
N SER A 880 -8.50 24.51 -11.70
CA SER A 880 -9.77 24.04 -11.15
C SER A 880 -9.55 23.21 -9.89
N GLU A 881 -10.39 23.37 -8.88
CA GLU A 881 -10.37 22.53 -7.66
C GLU A 881 -10.49 21.03 -7.99
N LEU A 882 -11.21 20.68 -9.07
CA LEU A 882 -11.32 19.30 -9.56
C LEU A 882 -9.97 18.69 -9.94
N GLN A 883 -9.04 19.49 -10.50
CA GLN A 883 -7.69 19.05 -10.88
C GLN A 883 -6.89 18.51 -9.67
N PHE A 884 -7.20 19.00 -8.46
CA PHE A 884 -6.51 18.61 -7.24
C PHE A 884 -7.38 17.82 -6.28
N SER A 885 -8.64 17.53 -6.64
CA SER A 885 -9.62 16.90 -5.75
C SER A 885 -9.11 15.62 -5.06
N LEU A 886 -8.28 14.84 -5.75
CA LEU A 886 -7.48 13.75 -5.18
C LEU A 886 -6.55 14.25 -4.06
N PHE A 887 -5.57 15.10 -4.37
CA PHE A 887 -4.62 15.65 -3.39
C PHE A 887 -5.26 16.46 -2.25
N LEU A 888 -6.46 17.01 -2.43
CA LEU A 888 -7.22 17.71 -1.39
C LEU A 888 -7.98 16.76 -0.45
N THR A 889 -8.17 15.48 -0.82
CA THR A 889 -8.96 14.50 -0.05
C THR A 889 -8.19 13.26 0.37
N SER A 890 -7.00 13.01 -0.20
CA SER A 890 -6.06 11.99 0.25
C SER A 890 -5.64 12.16 1.72
N PRO A 891 -5.22 11.08 2.40
CA PRO A 891 -4.58 11.16 3.73
C PRO A 891 -3.23 11.91 3.67
N PRO A 892 -2.62 12.26 4.82
CA PRO A 892 -1.25 12.75 4.86
C PRO A 892 -0.30 11.74 4.20
N VAL A 893 0.60 12.24 3.34
CA VAL A 893 1.59 11.44 2.64
C VAL A 893 2.92 12.20 2.55
N ILE A 894 4.02 11.45 2.46
CA ILE A 894 5.25 11.93 1.83
C ILE A 894 5.15 11.54 0.35
N ASP A 895 5.39 12.50 -0.53
CA ASP A 895 5.16 12.39 -1.98
C ASP A 895 6.47 12.00 -2.69
N PRO A 896 6.60 10.77 -3.24
CA PRO A 896 7.89 10.30 -3.74
C PRO A 896 8.42 11.13 -4.91
N THR A 897 9.67 11.60 -4.83
CA THR A 897 10.27 12.37 -5.93
C THR A 897 10.49 11.47 -7.16
N PRO A 898 9.95 11.81 -8.35
CA PRO A 898 10.10 10.96 -9.53
C PRO A 898 11.57 10.86 -9.97
N PRO A 899 12.08 9.65 -10.28
CA PRO A 899 13.51 9.42 -10.54
C PRO A 899 14.00 9.94 -11.91
N PHE A 900 13.10 10.51 -12.72
CA PHE A 900 13.43 11.23 -13.97
C PHE A 900 13.57 12.74 -13.77
N LEU A 901 13.19 13.29 -12.61
CA LEU A 901 13.54 14.67 -12.29
C LEU A 901 15.07 14.79 -12.15
N PRO A 902 15.63 15.98 -12.42
CA PRO A 902 17.06 16.25 -12.23
C PRO A 902 17.42 16.30 -10.74
N ILE A 903 17.66 15.13 -10.17
CA ILE A 903 18.04 14.93 -8.76
C ILE A 903 19.42 14.29 -8.62
N PHE A 904 20.04 14.45 -7.45
CA PHE A 904 21.29 13.82 -7.11
C PHE A 904 21.16 12.29 -7.07
N HIS A 905 21.81 11.62 -8.00
CA HIS A 905 21.99 10.16 -7.97
C HIS A 905 23.44 9.83 -7.53
N PRO A 906 23.69 8.84 -6.66
CA PRO A 906 25.05 8.49 -6.23
C PRO A 906 26.00 8.16 -7.38
N SER A 907 25.51 7.53 -8.45
CA SER A 907 26.30 7.24 -9.66
C SER A 907 26.46 8.43 -10.63
N SER A 908 26.06 9.64 -10.24
CA SER A 908 26.31 10.85 -11.04
C SER A 908 27.68 11.50 -10.77
N LEU A 909 28.40 11.03 -9.74
CA LEU A 909 29.72 11.50 -9.37
C LEU A 909 30.76 10.37 -9.39
N LEU A 910 31.96 10.71 -9.83
CA LEU A 910 33.15 9.87 -9.73
C LEU A 910 33.72 9.86 -8.29
N PRO A 911 34.65 8.95 -7.93
CA PRO A 911 35.19 8.84 -6.58
C PRO A 911 35.94 10.08 -6.02
N ASP A 912 36.23 11.07 -6.87
CA ASP A 912 36.81 12.37 -6.51
C ASP A 912 35.76 13.50 -6.39
N PHE A 913 34.47 13.15 -6.49
CA PHE A 913 33.32 14.06 -6.55
C PHE A 913 33.24 14.95 -7.80
N SER A 914 34.00 14.65 -8.87
CA SER A 914 33.72 15.22 -10.19
C SER A 914 32.49 14.56 -10.85
N ARG A 915 31.84 15.23 -11.80
CA ARG A 915 30.68 14.71 -12.53
C ARG A 915 31.09 13.52 -13.40
N ASP A 916 30.35 12.41 -13.32
CA ASP A 916 30.55 11.29 -14.23
C ASP A 916 29.98 11.63 -15.63
N PRO A 917 30.80 11.69 -16.71
CA PRO A 917 30.32 11.98 -18.06
C PRO A 917 29.55 10.81 -18.71
N ALA A 918 29.57 9.62 -18.12
CA ALA A 918 28.76 8.48 -18.56
C ALA A 918 27.38 8.43 -17.91
N PHE A 919 27.13 9.20 -16.84
CA PHE A 919 25.83 9.25 -16.19
C PHE A 919 24.78 9.91 -17.08
N GLN A 920 23.65 9.22 -17.26
CA GLN A 920 22.48 9.71 -18.00
C GLN A 920 21.28 9.75 -17.05
N THR A 921 20.56 10.87 -17.04
CA THR A 921 19.25 10.95 -16.40
C THR A 921 18.25 10.06 -17.13
N LEU A 922 17.25 9.55 -16.42
CA LEU A 922 16.12 8.88 -17.06
C LEU A 922 15.37 9.86 -18.01
N PRO A 923 14.72 9.37 -19.07
CA PRO A 923 13.86 10.21 -19.90
C PRO A 923 12.68 10.73 -19.07
N GLU A 924 12.30 11.98 -19.34
CA GLU A 924 11.12 12.63 -18.76
C GLU A 924 9.84 11.85 -19.09
N ALA A 925 8.94 11.76 -18.12
CA ALA A 925 7.64 11.10 -18.24
C ALA A 925 6.53 12.00 -17.69
N GLU A 926 5.27 11.72 -18.06
CA GLU A 926 4.13 12.49 -17.54
C GLU A 926 4.01 12.33 -16.02
N LEU A 927 3.74 13.46 -15.34
CA LEU A 927 3.70 13.57 -13.89
C LEU A 927 2.39 14.23 -13.46
N GLU A 928 1.64 13.55 -12.59
CA GLU A 928 0.58 14.18 -11.80
C GLU A 928 1.23 15.04 -10.70
N ASP A 929 1.77 16.21 -11.10
CA ASP A 929 2.59 17.05 -10.22
C ASP A 929 1.77 17.66 -9.08
N ARG A 930 1.89 17.02 -7.90
CA ARG A 930 1.25 17.43 -6.66
C ARG A 930 1.73 18.81 -6.18
N SER A 931 2.92 19.28 -6.58
CA SER A 931 3.41 20.61 -6.21
C SER A 931 2.57 21.75 -6.85
N LEU A 932 1.84 21.47 -7.93
CA LEU A 932 0.90 22.42 -8.55
C LEU A 932 -0.27 22.81 -7.62
N VAL A 933 -0.55 22.02 -6.56
CA VAL A 933 -1.52 22.38 -5.52
C VAL A 933 -1.15 23.71 -4.86
N PHE A 934 0.14 24.03 -4.72
CA PHE A 934 0.62 25.33 -4.24
C PHE A 934 0.08 26.50 -5.07
N LEU A 935 0.17 26.39 -6.40
CA LEU A 935 -0.24 27.44 -7.34
C LEU A 935 -1.74 27.72 -7.24
N TRP A 936 -2.53 26.69 -6.93
CA TRP A 936 -3.95 26.83 -6.63
C TRP A 936 -4.22 27.41 -5.24
N LEU A 937 -3.46 27.03 -4.21
CA LEU A 937 -3.57 27.66 -2.88
C LEU A 937 -3.21 29.16 -2.93
N VAL A 938 -2.35 29.60 -3.86
CA VAL A 938 -2.13 31.02 -4.18
C VAL A 938 -3.35 31.62 -4.89
N GLN A 939 -3.81 30.99 -5.98
CA GLN A 939 -4.96 31.48 -6.77
C GLN A 939 -6.23 31.67 -5.93
N GLU A 940 -6.52 30.73 -5.02
CA GLU A 940 -7.67 30.79 -4.12
C GLU A 940 -7.42 31.67 -2.88
N ASN A 941 -6.26 32.36 -2.80
CA ASN A 941 -5.88 33.26 -1.70
C ASN A 941 -5.89 32.56 -0.32
N LYS A 942 -5.53 31.27 -0.27
CA LYS A 942 -5.57 30.42 0.95
C LYS A 942 -4.28 30.47 1.77
N LEU A 943 -3.11 30.70 1.15
CA LEU A 943 -1.83 30.71 1.88
C LEU A 943 -1.76 31.71 3.05
N PRO A 944 -2.20 32.98 2.93
CA PRO A 944 -2.08 33.93 4.04
C PRO A 944 -2.95 33.59 5.26
N GLU A 945 -3.99 32.78 5.10
CA GLU A 945 -4.81 32.25 6.20
C GLU A 945 -4.14 31.04 6.84
N LEU A 946 -3.65 30.09 6.02
CA LEU A 946 -2.98 28.86 6.48
C LEU A 946 -1.74 29.13 7.35
N TRP A 947 -1.00 30.22 7.07
CA TRP A 947 0.25 30.54 7.77
C TRP A 947 0.12 31.63 8.85
N GLN A 948 -1.06 32.25 9.03
CA GLN A 948 -1.29 33.44 9.86
C GLN A 948 -0.84 33.33 11.33
N GLY A 949 -0.75 32.11 11.88
CA GLY A 949 -0.32 31.88 13.27
C GLY A 949 1.20 31.88 13.48
N LEU A 950 1.98 31.60 12.43
CA LEU A 950 3.42 31.32 12.53
C LEU A 950 4.28 32.24 11.68
N ASP A 951 3.87 32.51 10.43
CA ASP A 951 4.44 33.59 9.63
C ASP A 951 3.88 34.92 10.15
N LYS A 952 4.75 35.92 10.30
CA LYS A 952 4.44 37.21 10.93
C LYS A 952 4.90 38.39 10.08
N GLY A 953 5.31 38.14 8.83
CA GLY A 953 5.85 39.17 7.94
C GLY A 953 7.23 39.67 8.35
N LEU A 954 7.83 40.49 7.48
CA LEU A 954 9.14 41.12 7.72
C LEU A 954 9.10 42.17 8.86
N GLU A 955 7.93 42.72 9.17
CA GLU A 955 7.70 43.66 10.28
C GLU A 955 7.89 43.02 11.68
N SER A 956 8.01 41.70 11.76
CA SER A 956 8.15 40.98 13.03
C SER A 956 9.54 41.17 13.66
N ASP A 957 9.58 41.35 14.99
CA ASP A 957 10.83 41.35 15.77
C ASP A 957 11.67 40.07 15.58
N ALA A 958 11.07 38.98 15.09
CA ALA A 958 11.76 37.73 14.76
C ALA A 958 12.90 37.87 13.73
N TRP A 959 12.87 38.89 12.86
CA TRP A 959 13.93 39.15 11.88
C TRP A 959 15.10 39.98 12.42
N LYS A 960 14.96 40.60 13.60
CA LYS A 960 15.98 41.50 14.16
C LYS A 960 17.11 40.67 14.78
N GLY A 961 18.28 40.70 14.16
CA GLY A 961 19.41 39.83 14.55
C GLY A 961 19.18 38.36 14.17
N PHE A 962 18.53 38.12 13.03
CA PHE A 962 18.16 36.78 12.52
C PHE A 962 19.34 35.79 12.50
N GLY A 963 20.54 36.28 12.22
CA GLY A 963 21.79 35.52 12.09
C GLY A 963 22.32 35.53 10.66
N LYS A 964 23.51 34.93 10.45
CA LYS A 964 24.17 34.92 9.15
C LYS A 964 23.29 34.26 8.08
N THR A 965 23.02 34.97 6.99
CA THR A 965 22.06 34.59 5.97
C THR A 965 22.64 34.75 4.57
N ILE A 966 22.67 33.68 3.78
CA ILE A 966 23.04 33.72 2.37
C ILE A 966 21.81 33.38 1.54
N VAL A 967 21.53 34.20 0.52
CA VAL A 967 20.47 33.92 -0.45
C VAL A 967 21.08 33.86 -1.84
N VAL A 968 20.80 32.80 -2.58
CA VAL A 968 21.02 32.72 -4.03
C VAL A 968 19.68 32.88 -4.73
N HIS A 969 19.57 33.79 -5.70
CA HIS A 969 18.31 34.06 -6.37
C HIS A 969 18.50 34.43 -7.85
N GLY A 970 17.64 33.90 -8.72
CA GLY A 970 17.53 34.36 -10.11
C GLY A 970 16.86 35.73 -10.16
N ASP A 971 17.32 36.62 -11.05
CA ASP A 971 16.74 37.95 -11.22
C ASP A 971 15.53 38.00 -12.18
N GLN A 972 15.25 36.89 -12.88
CA GLN A 972 14.07 36.70 -13.74
C GLN A 972 13.09 35.66 -13.17
N ASP A 973 13.18 35.34 -11.88
CA ASP A 973 12.30 34.37 -11.22
C ASP A 973 10.82 34.80 -11.31
N GLU A 974 10.07 33.99 -12.05
CA GLU A 974 8.67 34.19 -12.43
C GLU A 974 7.68 33.71 -11.36
N LEU A 975 8.14 32.87 -10.43
CA LEU A 975 7.33 32.25 -9.40
C LEU A 975 7.48 33.00 -8.07
N ILE A 976 8.71 33.25 -7.65
CA ILE A 976 9.10 33.93 -6.41
C ILE A 976 9.80 35.25 -6.79
N PRO A 977 9.14 36.42 -6.67
CA PRO A 977 9.72 37.68 -7.11
C PRO A 977 11.03 38.04 -6.40
N TYR A 978 12.11 38.21 -7.17
CA TYR A 978 13.46 38.58 -6.73
C TYR A 978 13.54 39.78 -5.76
N TYR A 979 12.55 40.69 -5.75
CA TYR A 979 12.52 41.79 -4.77
C TYR A 979 12.32 41.29 -3.32
N MET A 980 11.64 40.16 -3.10
CA MET A 980 11.34 39.65 -1.76
C MET A 980 12.62 39.27 -1.01
N ALA A 981 13.58 38.67 -1.73
CA ALA A 981 14.91 38.39 -1.20
C ALA A 981 15.66 39.66 -0.79
N LYS A 982 15.51 40.77 -1.53
CA LYS A 982 16.10 42.07 -1.15
C LYS A 982 15.44 42.62 0.11
N GLU A 983 14.12 42.66 0.16
CA GLU A 983 13.39 43.25 1.29
C GLU A 983 13.62 42.49 2.60
N ALA A 984 13.78 41.16 2.56
CA ALA A 984 14.20 40.41 3.74
C ALA A 984 15.65 40.71 4.18
N LEU A 985 16.56 40.89 3.23
CA LEU A 985 17.97 41.19 3.51
C LEU A 985 18.20 42.64 3.98
N ASP A 986 17.39 43.59 3.49
CA ASP A 986 17.34 44.96 4.00
C ASP A 986 16.88 45.00 5.47
N VAL A 987 16.02 44.05 5.90
CA VAL A 987 15.54 43.92 7.29
C VAL A 987 16.51 43.16 8.19
N ILE A 988 17.20 42.13 7.68
CA ILE A 988 18.27 41.41 8.42
C ILE A 988 19.51 42.30 8.59
N GLY A 989 19.84 43.10 7.56
CA GLY A 989 20.99 43.99 7.50
C GLY A 989 22.19 43.38 6.76
N SER A 990 22.98 44.25 6.12
CA SER A 990 24.11 43.88 5.26
C SER A 990 25.32 43.28 5.99
N GLU A 991 25.44 43.50 7.30
CA GLU A 991 26.51 42.89 8.12
C GLU A 991 26.26 41.39 8.35
N ASP A 992 25.00 40.97 8.38
CA ASP A 992 24.57 39.60 8.64
C ASP A 992 24.03 38.88 7.40
N SER A 993 23.92 39.54 6.24
CA SER A 993 23.30 38.91 5.07
C SER A 993 23.88 39.28 3.70
N GLN A 994 23.79 38.34 2.75
CA GLN A 994 24.37 38.47 1.40
C GLN A 994 23.44 37.88 0.31
N LEU A 995 23.31 38.60 -0.82
CA LEU A 995 22.50 38.20 -1.98
C LEU A 995 23.37 37.89 -3.21
N PHE A 996 23.43 36.63 -3.60
CA PHE A 996 24.10 36.17 -4.81
C PHE A 996 23.09 36.06 -5.95
N THR A 997 23.24 36.91 -6.97
CA THR A 997 22.25 37.06 -8.03
C THR A 997 22.66 36.28 -9.27
N ALA A 998 21.83 35.30 -9.66
CA ALA A 998 21.99 34.55 -10.90
C ALA A 998 21.30 35.31 -12.06
N VAL A 999 22.10 36.11 -12.77
CA VAL A 999 21.60 37.01 -13.82
C VAL A 999 21.00 36.22 -15.00
N GLY A 1000 19.78 36.59 -15.40
CA GLY A 1000 19.06 35.96 -16.50
C GLY A 1000 18.48 34.58 -16.17
N LYS A 1001 18.25 34.26 -14.88
CA LYS A 1001 17.70 32.97 -14.43
C LYS A 1001 16.30 33.12 -13.82
N GLY A 1002 15.39 32.24 -14.26
CA GLY A 1002 14.07 32.03 -13.66
C GLY A 1002 14.13 31.08 -12.46
N HIS A 1003 12.99 30.54 -12.03
CA HIS A 1003 12.91 29.61 -10.89
C HIS A 1003 13.65 28.29 -11.16
N ALA A 1004 14.22 27.66 -10.11
CA ALA A 1004 14.78 26.29 -10.14
C ALA A 1004 15.84 25.98 -11.24
N TRP A 1005 16.55 26.99 -11.74
CA TRP A 1005 17.50 26.87 -12.87
C TRP A 1005 18.71 25.96 -12.62
N ASP A 1006 18.96 25.59 -11.38
CA ASP A 1006 20.17 24.93 -10.87
C ASP A 1006 19.99 23.43 -10.63
N MET A 1007 18.75 22.93 -10.68
CA MET A 1007 18.37 21.54 -10.35
C MET A 1007 19.19 20.50 -11.12
N SER A 1008 19.46 20.72 -12.41
CA SER A 1008 20.15 19.77 -13.30
C SER A 1008 21.67 19.97 -13.41
N LEU A 1009 22.23 20.92 -12.65
CA LEU A 1009 23.59 21.40 -12.83
C LEU A 1009 24.57 20.82 -11.79
N PHE A 1010 25.85 20.83 -12.17
CA PHE A 1010 27.00 20.37 -11.39
C PHE A 1010 28.02 21.51 -11.27
N LEU A 1011 28.86 21.48 -10.23
CA LEU A 1011 29.90 22.49 -10.03
C LEU A 1011 30.86 22.53 -11.23
N GLY A 1012 31.25 23.74 -11.65
CA GLY A 1012 31.93 24.00 -12.92
C GLY A 1012 31.01 24.32 -14.11
N ASP A 1013 29.70 24.03 -14.06
CA ASP A 1013 28.75 24.50 -15.09
C ASP A 1013 28.65 26.05 -15.03
N PRO A 1014 28.83 26.79 -16.14
CA PRO A 1014 28.96 28.27 -16.12
C PRO A 1014 27.82 29.02 -15.43
N GLU A 1015 26.60 28.47 -15.53
CA GLU A 1015 25.37 28.95 -14.92
C GLU A 1015 25.39 28.96 -13.38
N LEU A 1016 26.26 28.16 -12.74
CA LEU A 1016 26.41 28.09 -11.29
C LEU A 1016 27.41 29.09 -10.71
N LYS A 1017 28.02 30.00 -11.51
CA LYS A 1017 29.04 30.93 -11.00
C LYS A 1017 28.62 31.69 -9.71
N ALA A 1018 27.39 32.19 -9.67
CA ALA A 1018 26.86 32.89 -8.49
C ALA A 1018 26.63 31.95 -7.29
N VAL A 1019 26.27 30.67 -7.54
CA VAL A 1019 26.16 29.62 -6.52
C VAL A 1019 27.54 29.30 -5.95
N GLU A 1020 28.57 29.15 -6.79
CA GLU A 1020 29.94 28.90 -6.32
C GLU A 1020 30.52 30.08 -5.53
N GLU A 1021 30.13 31.31 -5.84
CA GLU A 1021 30.49 32.50 -5.05
C GLU A 1021 29.78 32.50 -3.69
N ALA A 1022 28.50 32.14 -3.64
CA ALA A 1022 27.75 31.96 -2.39
C ALA A 1022 28.35 30.87 -1.48
N TRP A 1023 28.75 29.74 -2.05
CA TRP A 1023 29.41 28.66 -1.31
C TRP A 1023 30.78 29.06 -0.73
N LYS A 1024 31.51 29.99 -1.37
CA LYS A 1024 32.77 30.53 -0.83
C LYS A 1024 32.51 31.48 0.35
N ALA A 1025 31.48 32.33 0.26
CA ALA A 1025 31.06 33.16 1.40
C ALA A 1025 30.54 32.33 2.60
N LEU A 1026 29.92 31.18 2.34
CA LEU A 1026 29.55 30.23 3.37
C LEU A 1026 30.77 29.62 4.08
N ASP A 1027 31.81 29.25 3.33
CA ASP A 1027 33.07 28.75 3.89
C ASP A 1027 33.70 29.79 4.84
N GLU A 1028 33.67 31.08 4.49
CA GLU A 1028 34.15 32.16 5.34
C GLU A 1028 33.35 32.28 6.64
N ILE A 1029 32.01 32.19 6.60
CA ILE A 1029 31.16 32.18 7.80
C ILE A 1029 31.49 30.97 8.70
N VAL A 1030 31.65 29.78 8.11
CA VAL A 1030 31.98 28.54 8.84
C VAL A 1030 33.37 28.63 9.50
N VAL A 1031 34.34 29.27 8.84
CA VAL A 1031 35.68 29.52 9.41
C VAL A 1031 35.61 30.54 10.55
N GLN A 1032 34.88 31.65 10.37
CA GLN A 1032 34.70 32.67 11.42
C GLN A 1032 33.99 32.11 12.66
N ALA A 1033 32.94 31.31 12.48
CA ALA A 1033 32.23 30.66 13.59
C ALA A 1033 33.17 29.76 14.43
N LYS A 1034 34.10 29.05 13.78
CA LYS A 1034 35.09 28.17 14.43
C LYS A 1034 36.28 28.91 15.04
N ALA A 1035 36.60 30.11 14.56
CA ALA A 1035 37.62 30.97 15.16
C ALA A 1035 37.16 31.60 16.49
N GLY A 1036 35.85 31.76 16.67
CA GLY A 1036 35.26 32.49 17.79
C GLY A 1036 35.31 34.02 17.59
N PRO A 1037 34.71 34.81 18.49
CA PRO A 1037 34.78 36.26 18.41
C PRO A 1037 36.22 36.75 18.59
N PRO A 1038 36.65 37.80 17.85
CA PRO A 1038 37.95 38.43 18.08
C PRO A 1038 38.03 39.01 19.51
N VAL A 1039 39.22 38.91 20.09
CA VAL A 1039 39.55 39.28 21.49
C VAL A 1039 39.94 40.74 21.63
#